data_AF-A0AA88XVX9-F1
#
_entry.id   AF-A0AA88XVX9-F1
#
_cell.length_a   1.000
_cell.length_b   1.000
_cell.length_c   1.000
_cell.angle_alpha   90.00
_cell.angle_beta   90.00
_cell.angle_gamma   90.00
#
_symmetry.space_group_name_H-M   'P 1'
#
loop_
_entity.id
_entity.type
_entity.pdbx_description
1 polymer ?
#
loop_
_entity_poly.entity_id
_entity_poly.type
_entity_poly.pdbx_seq_one_letter_code
_entity_poly.pdbx_strand_id
1 'polypeptide(L)'
;MEDKCGDTIKIDAYHQHFGRIKQTRLSKYRPNTQCVVQVKTAVGRRFVVVFRDIDIEYEPTCDDDYLQIFDGNTTSSPILEGLKKKLCGVKKPPGYYTSSSNEITFLFQSDVWSNEDGFEVLLTTFHEGPCGEEEFRCTNGRCINERLTCDGMNNCGDHSDECNLSPSVVLGIVSSVILITILGIGIILYIRRYGKRKSREKNKKMDSSVTCNNLAEIYNNRTRSALDIHAPLQMKDINITPNTRWYSTKLLHAKREKRKAERVWSNSNLEVHRSIFEEKCSIYTKLLHSSKKEYYTSKVKECGNDSKQLYAVANSVLGKNKEIELSSCANDLELANKFGEFFHAKIQTIRTNLEDLLEQNNSQSDALRADLQFTGNILQEFHPASDQEVMKLIQKSPSKSCCLDPIPRNILKDSVQHFLPIIIQIVNLSLDRSEFPIIFKQAVVKPLLKKPSLDKENLKNYRPVSNLPFISKIVEKVVACRIEDHLMSNCLHDPLQSAYRAFHSTETALLKVHHDVVVALDKGLCSVLIMLDLSAAFDVIDHGILFRRLEHSYGICGSALQWMKSYLDQRSQTIAIGSSFSESKELTIGVPQGSVLGPKIYCMFSKPISDICLRHSMRYHCYADDTQIYLVIEPLKNLDDITSRLTVCLNDIRDWMNVNLLKLNEDKTELMVFAPKNKIDEIRDFKLTFGDNIIYDAQFIKNLGAHFDKTLSMEKQCNQISKSCYFHLRNIGRIRHLLPEELCKTLINSLVTSRLDYGNALLFGVNKFLIEKLQRVQNAAARIVSRVRSKQEHISPVLQELHWLPVVYRIEFKVLVYVYKALHGLSPSYLTELVSFYRPTRVLRSESASLLPVPIVRTKTYGERRFDKSAATLWNNLPLTLRNCDSLSSFRKQLKIYLFKKAYL
;
A
#
# COMPACT_ATOMS: atom_id res chain seq x y z
N MET A 1 -10.45 -45.86 -2.83
CA MET A 1 -10.50 -47.31 -3.10
C MET A 1 -11.95 -47.70 -3.30
N GLU A 2 -12.86 -47.25 -2.44
CA GLU A 2 -14.33 -47.38 -2.60
C GLU A 2 -14.87 -47.06 -4.00
N ASP A 3 -14.53 -45.92 -4.61
CA ASP A 3 -15.07 -45.52 -5.93
C ASP A 3 -14.53 -46.35 -7.12
N LYS A 4 -13.54 -47.21 -6.88
CA LYS A 4 -12.78 -47.98 -7.89
C LYS A 4 -12.83 -49.48 -7.59
N CYS A 5 -13.79 -49.89 -6.77
CA CYS A 5 -13.86 -51.24 -6.26
C CYS A 5 -14.24 -52.23 -7.38
N GLY A 6 -13.40 -53.25 -7.60
CA GLY A 6 -13.53 -54.18 -8.72
C GLY A 6 -12.91 -53.67 -10.04
N ASP A 7 -12.34 -52.46 -10.07
CA ASP A 7 -11.71 -51.92 -11.27
C ASP A 7 -10.23 -52.32 -11.41
N THR A 8 -9.77 -52.40 -12.66
CA THR A 8 -8.35 -52.43 -13.02
C THR A 8 -7.87 -51.02 -13.40
N ILE A 9 -6.97 -50.45 -12.60
CA ILE A 9 -6.37 -49.12 -12.83
C ILE A 9 -5.09 -49.29 -13.64
N LYS A 10 -4.97 -48.55 -14.75
CA LYS A 10 -3.72 -48.49 -15.54
C LYS A 10 -2.91 -47.25 -15.15
N ILE A 11 -1.64 -47.43 -14.79
CA ILE A 11 -0.68 -46.34 -14.55
C ILE A 11 0.26 -46.28 -15.74
N ASP A 12 0.10 -45.23 -16.56
CA ASP A 12 0.81 -45.05 -17.82
C ASP A 12 1.80 -43.88 -17.77
N ALA A 13 3.03 -44.11 -18.20
CA ALA A 13 4.17 -43.23 -17.96
C ALA A 13 4.11 -41.88 -18.68
N TYR A 14 3.18 -41.69 -19.63
CA TYR A 14 3.06 -40.44 -20.40
C TYR A 14 1.99 -39.48 -19.87
N HIS A 15 1.03 -39.94 -19.07
CA HIS A 15 -0.11 -39.13 -18.62
C HIS A 15 -0.41 -39.20 -17.12
N GLN A 16 0.00 -40.26 -16.40
CA GLN A 16 -0.13 -40.39 -14.95
C GLN A 16 1.12 -41.06 -14.34
N HIS A 17 2.01 -40.27 -13.75
CA HIS A 17 3.32 -40.73 -13.24
C HIS A 17 3.29 -41.28 -11.80
N PHE A 18 2.15 -41.22 -11.12
CA PHE A 18 1.97 -41.79 -9.79
C PHE A 18 0.52 -42.25 -9.60
N GLY A 19 0.33 -43.41 -9.00
CA GLY A 19 -0.95 -43.91 -8.53
C GLY A 19 -1.12 -43.61 -7.05
N ARG A 20 -2.32 -43.22 -6.64
CA ARG A 20 -2.65 -43.05 -5.22
C ARG A 20 -3.86 -43.91 -4.91
N ILE A 21 -3.65 -44.98 -4.16
CA ILE A 21 -4.74 -45.75 -3.57
C ILE A 21 -4.98 -45.17 -2.20
N LYS A 22 -6.02 -44.35 -2.12
CA LYS A 22 -6.49 -43.81 -0.86
C LYS A 22 -7.81 -44.45 -0.49
N GLN A 23 -7.93 -44.89 0.75
CA GLN A 23 -9.20 -45.15 1.39
C GLN A 23 -9.54 -43.93 2.27
N THR A 24 -10.63 -43.25 1.87
CA THR A 24 -11.33 -42.06 2.41
C THR A 24 -10.95 -40.62 1.95
N ARG A 25 -11.97 -39.92 1.47
CA ARG A 25 -12.07 -38.45 1.31
C ARG A 25 -12.98 -37.96 2.45
N LEU A 26 -12.42 -37.37 3.52
CA LEU A 26 -13.14 -36.54 4.52
C LEU A 26 -13.91 -37.23 5.70
N SER A 27 -13.94 -38.57 5.85
CA SER A 27 -14.49 -39.29 7.04
C SER A 27 -13.92 -40.73 7.19
N LYS A 28 -14.29 -41.47 8.25
CA LYS A 28 -13.92 -42.90 8.49
C LYS A 28 -14.37 -43.84 7.33
N TYR A 29 -13.69 -44.98 7.10
CA TYR A 29 -14.05 -45.93 6.02
C TYR A 29 -15.39 -46.63 6.28
N ARG A 30 -16.02 -47.20 5.24
CA ARG A 30 -17.32 -47.87 5.38
C ARG A 30 -17.21 -49.22 6.11
N PRO A 31 -18.17 -49.57 6.97
CA PRO A 31 -18.27 -50.92 7.52
C PRO A 31 -18.69 -51.93 6.45
N ASN A 32 -18.38 -53.21 6.67
CA ASN A 32 -18.70 -54.37 5.85
C ASN A 32 -18.27 -54.22 4.39
N THR A 33 -17.08 -53.66 4.17
CA THR A 33 -16.54 -53.40 2.83
C THR A 33 -15.52 -54.47 2.47
N GLN A 34 -15.83 -55.27 1.46
CA GLN A 34 -14.83 -56.11 0.80
C GLN A 34 -14.51 -55.52 -0.56
N CYS A 35 -13.28 -55.05 -0.73
CA CYS A 35 -12.88 -54.34 -1.93
C CYS A 35 -11.55 -54.82 -2.51
N VAL A 36 -11.57 -55.20 -3.79
CA VAL A 36 -10.38 -55.59 -4.55
C VAL A 36 -10.13 -54.55 -5.64
N VAL A 37 -8.90 -54.04 -5.72
CA VAL A 37 -8.46 -53.12 -6.78
C VAL A 37 -7.19 -53.65 -7.40
N GLN A 38 -7.20 -53.83 -8.72
CA GLN A 38 -6.02 -54.24 -9.48
C GLN A 38 -5.35 -53.01 -10.08
N VAL A 39 -4.02 -52.97 -10.08
CA VAL A 39 -3.24 -51.91 -10.72
C VAL A 39 -2.23 -52.51 -11.68
N LYS A 40 -2.23 -52.04 -12.92
CA LYS A 40 -1.36 -52.52 -14.01
C LYS A 40 -0.52 -51.38 -14.56
N THR A 41 0.75 -51.65 -14.85
CA THR A 41 1.64 -50.74 -15.59
C THR A 41 2.19 -51.40 -16.86
N ALA A 42 2.95 -50.63 -17.64
CA ALA A 42 3.54 -51.08 -18.90
C ALA A 42 4.46 -52.29 -18.69
N VAL A 43 4.51 -53.17 -19.69
CA VAL A 43 5.38 -54.35 -19.67
C VAL A 43 6.84 -53.90 -19.54
N GLY A 44 7.58 -54.51 -18.61
CA GLY A 44 8.96 -54.13 -18.28
C GLY A 44 9.11 -53.11 -17.14
N ARG A 45 8.01 -52.54 -16.62
CA ARG A 45 7.99 -51.68 -15.43
C ARG A 45 7.44 -52.42 -14.21
N ARG A 46 7.96 -52.08 -13.03
CA ARG A 46 7.56 -52.61 -11.71
C ARG A 46 7.11 -51.47 -10.80
N PHE A 47 6.44 -51.78 -9.70
CA PHE A 47 5.92 -50.80 -8.75
C PHE A 47 6.82 -50.62 -7.53
N VAL A 48 6.93 -49.38 -7.08
CA VAL A 48 7.35 -49.01 -5.72
C VAL A 48 6.11 -48.60 -4.93
N VAL A 49 5.86 -49.28 -3.82
CA VAL A 49 4.74 -49.09 -2.91
C VAL A 49 5.25 -48.39 -1.65
N VAL A 50 4.70 -47.21 -1.36
CA VAL A 50 5.04 -46.44 -0.16
C VAL A 50 3.76 -46.10 0.59
N PHE A 51 3.70 -46.47 1.87
CA PHE A 51 2.61 -46.06 2.74
C PHE A 51 2.80 -44.60 3.15
N ARG A 52 1.82 -43.73 2.95
CA ARG A 52 1.84 -42.38 3.51
C ARG A 52 1.21 -42.37 4.90
N ASP A 53 0.10 -43.08 5.04
CA ASP A 53 -0.65 -43.19 6.28
C ASP A 53 -1.37 -44.54 6.34
N ILE A 54 -1.57 -45.07 7.55
CA ILE A 54 -2.40 -46.26 7.81
C ILE A 54 -3.01 -46.10 9.19
N ASP A 55 -4.33 -46.20 9.25
CA ASP A 55 -5.18 -46.10 10.43
C ASP A 55 -6.41 -46.99 10.21
N ILE A 56 -6.15 -48.29 10.29
CA ILE A 56 -7.17 -49.36 10.22
C ILE A 56 -7.40 -49.86 11.65
N GLU A 57 -8.61 -50.26 12.00
CA GLU A 57 -8.90 -50.85 13.31
C GLU A 57 -7.90 -51.96 13.67
N TYR A 58 -7.44 -51.99 14.93
CA TYR A 58 -6.41 -52.93 15.38
C TYR A 58 -7.02 -54.03 16.24
N GLU A 59 -6.97 -55.25 15.71
CA GLU A 59 -7.24 -56.51 16.42
C GLU A 59 -5.93 -57.32 16.49
N PRO A 60 -5.63 -58.06 17.57
CA PRO A 60 -4.37 -58.82 17.69
C PRO A 60 -4.03 -59.75 16.52
N THR A 61 -5.04 -60.30 15.84
CA THR A 61 -4.86 -61.16 14.66
C THR A 61 -5.09 -60.43 13.32
N CYS A 62 -5.54 -59.17 13.35
CA CYS A 62 -5.96 -58.39 12.18
C CYS A 62 -6.99 -59.12 11.30
N ASP A 63 -7.92 -59.87 11.89
CA ASP A 63 -8.90 -60.65 11.13
C ASP A 63 -10.18 -59.87 10.79
N ASP A 64 -10.50 -58.83 11.57
CA ASP A 64 -11.70 -58.00 11.38
C ASP A 64 -11.51 -57.01 10.24
N ASP A 65 -10.62 -56.02 10.45
CA ASP A 65 -10.31 -54.99 9.46
C ASP A 65 -8.85 -55.11 9.00
N TYR A 66 -8.64 -55.29 7.69
CA TYR A 66 -7.29 -55.44 7.17
C TYR A 66 -7.11 -55.04 5.71
N LEU A 67 -5.86 -54.69 5.38
CA LEU A 67 -5.34 -54.52 4.03
C LEU A 67 -4.34 -55.63 3.69
N GLN A 68 -4.50 -56.25 2.51
CA GLN A 68 -3.52 -57.15 1.91
C GLN A 68 -3.10 -56.63 0.54
N ILE A 69 -1.83 -56.81 0.21
CA ILE A 69 -1.25 -56.41 -1.08
C ILE A 69 -0.56 -57.63 -1.69
N PHE A 70 -0.97 -58.00 -2.89
CA PHE A 70 -0.48 -59.16 -3.62
C PHE A 70 0.35 -58.72 -4.81
N ASP A 71 1.52 -59.35 -4.98
CA ASP A 71 2.44 -59.15 -6.10
C ASP A 71 2.00 -59.96 -7.31
N GLY A 72 0.97 -59.45 -7.98
CA GLY A 72 0.35 -60.07 -9.14
C GLY A 72 -1.08 -59.57 -9.37
N ASN A 73 -1.79 -60.22 -10.28
CA ASN A 73 -3.11 -59.76 -10.75
C ASN A 73 -4.31 -60.33 -9.98
N THR A 74 -4.08 -61.22 -9.02
CA THR A 74 -5.15 -61.94 -8.32
C THR A 74 -4.84 -62.05 -6.84
N THR A 75 -5.87 -62.26 -6.03
CA THR A 75 -5.72 -62.52 -4.58
C THR A 75 -5.10 -63.89 -4.27
N SER A 76 -4.85 -64.73 -5.30
CA SER A 76 -4.06 -65.97 -5.23
C SER A 76 -2.58 -65.76 -5.54
N SER A 77 -2.17 -64.56 -5.96
CA SER A 77 -0.76 -64.19 -6.15
C SER A 77 -0.03 -64.12 -4.80
N PRO A 78 1.31 -64.27 -4.75
CA PRO A 78 2.05 -64.14 -3.50
C PRO A 78 1.86 -62.76 -2.87
N ILE A 79 1.92 -62.68 -1.54
CA ILE A 79 1.91 -61.39 -0.82
C ILE A 79 3.19 -60.64 -1.19
N LEU A 80 3.07 -59.32 -1.37
CA LEU A 80 4.21 -58.47 -1.69
C LEU A 80 5.34 -58.65 -0.68
N GLU A 81 6.54 -58.95 -1.21
CA GLU A 81 7.69 -59.32 -0.39
C GLU A 81 8.02 -58.25 0.66
N GLY A 82 8.28 -58.69 1.89
CA GLY A 82 8.58 -57.81 3.02
C GLY A 82 7.36 -57.22 3.75
N LEU A 83 6.13 -57.40 3.24
CA LEU A 83 4.90 -57.05 3.96
C LEU A 83 4.34 -58.21 4.78
N LYS A 84 3.65 -57.88 5.87
CA LYS A 84 2.86 -58.85 6.64
C LYS A 84 1.67 -59.34 5.81
N LYS A 85 1.23 -60.57 6.08
CA LYS A 85 0.06 -61.19 5.42
C LYS A 85 -1.21 -60.34 5.54
N LYS A 86 -1.47 -59.74 6.70
CA LYS A 86 -2.58 -58.79 6.92
C LYS A 86 -2.03 -57.54 7.62
N LEU A 87 -2.45 -56.36 7.18
CA LEU A 87 -2.06 -55.06 7.73
C LEU A 87 -3.25 -54.40 8.41
N CYS A 88 -3.13 -54.11 9.71
CA CYS A 88 -4.10 -53.37 10.50
C CYS A 88 -3.40 -52.48 11.54
N GLY A 89 -4.13 -51.56 12.17
CA GLY A 89 -3.61 -50.59 13.16
C GLY A 89 -2.97 -49.33 12.56
N VAL A 90 -2.44 -48.50 13.47
CA VAL A 90 -1.85 -47.17 13.15
C VAL A 90 -0.36 -47.20 12.82
N LYS A 91 0.29 -48.37 12.92
CA LYS A 91 1.74 -48.49 12.75
C LYS A 91 2.08 -48.73 11.29
N LYS A 92 2.52 -47.67 10.62
CA LYS A 92 2.99 -47.71 9.22
C LYS A 92 4.10 -48.75 9.00
N PRO A 93 4.00 -49.59 7.95
CA PRO A 93 5.10 -50.44 7.50
C PRO A 93 6.32 -49.57 7.13
N PRO A 94 7.52 -49.82 7.70
CA PRO A 94 8.68 -48.97 7.48
C PRO A 94 9.28 -49.19 6.08
N GLY A 95 9.69 -48.10 5.44
CA GLY A 95 10.38 -48.14 4.15
C GLY A 95 9.43 -48.18 2.94
N TYR A 96 9.91 -48.80 1.87
CA TYR A 96 9.26 -48.96 0.57
C TYR A 96 9.25 -50.45 0.21
N TYR A 97 8.30 -50.85 -0.62
CA TYR A 97 8.15 -52.24 -1.07
C TYR A 97 8.11 -52.28 -2.59
N THR A 98 8.73 -53.28 -3.21
CA THR A 98 8.79 -53.36 -4.68
C THR A 98 8.11 -54.61 -5.20
N SER A 99 7.33 -54.47 -6.28
CA SER A 99 6.73 -55.60 -6.97
C SER A 99 7.75 -56.29 -7.89
N SER A 100 7.60 -57.59 -8.07
CA SER A 100 8.30 -58.36 -9.10
C SER A 100 7.56 -58.32 -10.44
N SER A 101 6.24 -58.13 -10.40
CA SER A 101 5.34 -58.04 -11.56
C SER A 101 5.04 -56.59 -11.98
N ASN A 102 4.53 -56.41 -13.21
CA ASN A 102 3.93 -55.17 -13.70
C ASN A 102 2.44 -55.03 -13.31
N GLU A 103 1.92 -55.95 -12.49
CA GLU A 103 0.56 -55.98 -11.96
C GLU A 103 0.59 -56.19 -10.44
N ILE A 104 -0.21 -55.43 -9.69
CA ILE A 104 -0.33 -55.52 -8.23
C ILE A 104 -1.81 -55.43 -7.81
N THR A 105 -2.20 -56.21 -6.81
CA THR A 105 -3.62 -56.29 -6.37
C THR A 105 -3.76 -55.92 -4.90
N PHE A 106 -4.69 -55.02 -4.60
CA PHE A 106 -5.02 -54.55 -3.25
C PHE A 106 -6.35 -55.15 -2.81
N LEU A 107 -6.39 -55.80 -1.65
CA LEU A 107 -7.61 -56.28 -1.00
C LEU A 107 -7.78 -55.56 0.33
N PHE A 108 -8.86 -54.81 0.48
CA PHE A 108 -9.28 -54.23 1.75
C PHE A 108 -10.56 -54.90 2.22
N GLN A 109 -10.60 -55.32 3.48
CA GLN A 109 -11.76 -55.92 4.11
C GLN A 109 -12.05 -55.20 5.43
N SER A 110 -13.32 -54.87 5.68
CA SER A 110 -13.80 -54.34 6.95
C SER A 110 -15.03 -55.05 7.48
N ASP A 111 -15.22 -55.00 8.80
CA ASP A 111 -16.32 -55.59 9.55
C ASP A 111 -17.47 -54.59 9.80
N VAL A 112 -18.47 -54.98 10.59
CA VAL A 112 -19.68 -54.17 10.86
C VAL A 112 -19.46 -53.14 12.00
N TRP A 113 -18.34 -53.22 12.71
CA TRP A 113 -18.04 -52.41 13.89
C TRP A 113 -16.93 -51.37 13.56
N SER A 114 -16.22 -50.85 14.55
CA SER A 114 -15.59 -49.51 14.55
C SER A 114 -14.63 -49.16 13.39
N ASN A 115 -15.06 -48.32 12.44
CA ASN A 115 -14.17 -47.87 11.36
C ASN A 115 -13.20 -46.75 11.78
N GLU A 116 -11.96 -46.74 11.30
CA GLU A 116 -10.99 -45.63 11.49
C GLU A 116 -10.73 -44.82 10.20
N ASP A 117 -9.67 -44.01 10.14
CA ASP A 117 -9.44 -43.03 9.06
C ASP A 117 -8.98 -43.68 7.73
N GLY A 118 -8.59 -44.96 7.73
CA GLY A 118 -8.26 -45.76 6.55
C GLY A 118 -6.77 -45.72 6.22
N PHE A 119 -6.41 -45.78 4.95
CA PHE A 119 -5.00 -45.79 4.54
C PHE A 119 -4.76 -45.01 3.26
N GLU A 120 -3.51 -44.58 3.10
CA GLU A 120 -3.04 -43.91 1.89
C GLU A 120 -1.75 -44.56 1.43
N VAL A 121 -1.81 -45.20 0.26
CA VAL A 121 -0.67 -45.84 -0.40
C VAL A 121 -0.38 -45.10 -1.69
N LEU A 122 0.89 -44.80 -1.89
CA LEU A 122 1.44 -44.23 -3.11
C LEU A 122 2.14 -45.32 -3.91
N LEU A 123 1.84 -45.35 -5.20
CA LEU A 123 2.36 -46.28 -6.19
C LEU A 123 3.13 -45.47 -7.22
N THR A 124 4.42 -45.76 -7.34
CA THR A 124 5.24 -45.22 -8.44
C THR A 124 5.82 -46.37 -9.23
N THR A 125 6.25 -46.10 -10.46
CA THR A 125 6.77 -47.13 -11.36
C THR A 125 8.25 -46.92 -11.64
N PHE A 126 8.98 -48.01 -11.77
CA PHE A 126 10.40 -48.00 -12.15
C PHE A 126 10.70 -49.08 -13.17
N HIS A 127 11.81 -48.96 -13.88
CA HIS A 127 12.40 -50.04 -14.67
C HIS A 127 13.92 -50.09 -14.49
N GLU A 128 14.49 -51.21 -14.94
CA GLU A 128 15.92 -51.49 -14.91
C GLU A 128 16.42 -51.53 -16.36
N GLY A 129 17.25 -50.56 -16.75
CA GLY A 129 17.68 -50.35 -18.13
C GLY A 129 18.26 -48.95 -18.36
N PRO A 130 18.55 -48.57 -19.62
CA PRO A 130 18.93 -47.18 -19.94
C PRO A 130 17.73 -46.24 -19.71
N CYS A 131 17.93 -45.18 -18.92
CA CYS A 131 16.88 -44.19 -18.64
C CYS A 131 16.65 -43.29 -19.87
N GLY A 132 15.39 -42.92 -20.12
CA GLY A 132 15.02 -41.96 -21.18
C GLY A 132 15.28 -40.49 -20.81
N GLU A 133 15.04 -39.57 -21.75
CA GLU A 133 15.28 -38.12 -21.58
C GLU A 133 14.46 -37.45 -20.45
N GLU A 134 13.34 -38.04 -20.03
CA GLU A 134 12.47 -37.55 -18.94
C GLU A 134 12.53 -38.43 -17.66
N GLU A 135 13.57 -39.25 -17.52
CA GLU A 135 13.73 -40.19 -16.41
C GLU A 135 15.02 -39.91 -15.60
N PHE A 136 14.89 -39.91 -14.29
CA PHE A 136 15.99 -39.79 -13.34
C PHE A 136 16.56 -41.17 -13.00
N ARG A 137 17.90 -41.26 -13.00
CA ARG A 137 18.63 -42.48 -12.65
C ARG A 137 19.01 -42.49 -11.17
N CYS A 138 18.38 -43.37 -10.41
CA CYS A 138 18.70 -43.65 -9.01
C CYS A 138 20.09 -44.27 -8.86
N THR A 139 20.72 -44.14 -7.68
CA THR A 139 22.06 -44.72 -7.47
C THR A 139 22.07 -46.24 -7.47
N ASN A 140 20.94 -46.87 -7.13
CA ASN A 140 20.72 -48.32 -7.25
C ASN A 140 20.46 -48.81 -8.68
N GLY A 141 20.55 -47.94 -9.70
CA GLY A 141 20.43 -48.30 -11.11
C GLY A 141 19.00 -48.34 -11.66
N ARG A 142 18.00 -47.96 -10.87
CA ARG A 142 16.60 -47.83 -11.31
C ARG A 142 16.36 -46.51 -12.03
N CYS A 143 15.48 -46.53 -13.02
CA CYS A 143 14.99 -45.33 -13.69
C CYS A 143 13.58 -45.01 -13.19
N ILE A 144 13.39 -43.81 -12.64
CA ILE A 144 12.10 -43.24 -12.24
C ILE A 144 11.82 -41.97 -13.05
N ASN A 145 10.60 -41.46 -13.06
CA ASN A 145 10.31 -40.20 -13.75
C ASN A 145 11.00 -39.01 -13.06
N GLU A 146 11.60 -38.09 -13.83
CA GLU A 146 12.35 -36.94 -13.28
C GLU A 146 11.50 -36.03 -12.36
N ARG A 147 10.17 -35.97 -12.59
CA ARG A 147 9.23 -35.21 -11.75
C ARG A 147 9.08 -35.75 -10.33
N LEU A 148 9.59 -36.96 -10.06
CA LEU A 148 9.59 -37.59 -8.73
C LEU A 148 10.87 -37.27 -7.94
N THR A 149 11.70 -36.33 -8.39
CA THR A 149 12.88 -35.87 -7.65
C THR A 149 12.53 -34.73 -6.68
N CYS A 150 13.07 -34.80 -5.47
CA CYS A 150 12.95 -33.83 -4.39
C CYS A 150 11.49 -33.54 -3.97
N ASP A 151 10.63 -34.55 -4.02
CA ASP A 151 9.22 -34.44 -3.67
C ASP A 151 8.93 -34.79 -2.19
N GLY A 152 9.96 -35.18 -1.43
CA GLY A 152 9.84 -35.58 -0.03
C GLY A 152 9.65 -37.08 0.16
N MET A 153 9.75 -37.88 -0.90
CA MET A 153 9.45 -39.31 -0.92
C MET A 153 10.59 -40.09 -1.57
N ASN A 154 10.95 -41.21 -0.94
CA ASN A 154 11.99 -42.09 -1.44
C ASN A 154 11.42 -43.04 -2.50
N ASN A 155 11.19 -42.54 -3.71
CA ASN A 155 10.74 -43.28 -4.88
C ASN A 155 11.84 -44.15 -5.49
N CYS A 156 13.11 -43.73 -5.38
CA CYS A 156 14.25 -44.56 -5.78
C CYS A 156 14.43 -45.80 -4.88
N GLY A 157 13.99 -45.73 -3.64
CA GLY A 157 14.26 -46.71 -2.58
C GLY A 157 15.58 -46.47 -1.84
N ASP A 158 16.53 -45.75 -2.43
CA ASP A 158 17.84 -45.45 -1.86
C ASP A 158 18.02 -43.98 -1.39
N HIS A 159 16.95 -43.17 -1.45
CA HIS A 159 16.90 -41.72 -1.16
C HIS A 159 17.73 -40.85 -2.11
N SER A 160 18.18 -41.37 -3.25
CA SER A 160 18.97 -40.58 -4.22
C SER A 160 18.17 -39.47 -4.89
N ASP A 161 16.85 -39.62 -4.91
CA ASP A 161 15.87 -38.67 -5.39
C ASP A 161 15.61 -37.53 -4.40
N GLU A 162 16.04 -37.64 -3.14
CA GLU A 162 15.67 -36.69 -2.08
C GLU A 162 16.75 -35.61 -1.82
N CYS A 163 16.34 -34.34 -1.90
CA CYS A 163 17.21 -33.18 -1.66
C CYS A 163 17.57 -33.03 -0.17
N ASN A 164 18.73 -33.57 0.25
CA ASN A 164 19.27 -33.33 1.59
C ASN A 164 19.53 -31.82 1.85
N LEU A 165 18.75 -31.21 2.76
CA LEU A 165 18.99 -29.87 3.29
C LEU A 165 20.26 -29.86 4.15
N SER A 166 21.35 -29.33 3.59
CA SER A 166 22.62 -29.10 4.30
C SER A 166 22.83 -27.61 4.62
N PRO A 167 23.78 -27.24 5.51
CA PRO A 167 24.06 -25.87 6.00
C PRO A 167 24.57 -24.86 4.96
N SER A 168 24.29 -25.08 3.68
CA SER A 168 24.76 -24.32 2.53
C SER A 168 24.01 -22.99 2.30
N VAL A 169 22.89 -22.75 2.99
CA VAL A 169 22.16 -21.47 2.91
C VAL A 169 22.94 -20.32 3.58
N VAL A 170 23.73 -20.61 4.63
CA VAL A 170 24.58 -19.61 5.29
C VAL A 170 25.83 -19.31 4.45
N LEU A 171 26.39 -20.31 3.77
CA LEU A 171 27.48 -20.12 2.82
C LEU A 171 27.03 -19.43 1.53
N GLY A 172 25.77 -19.61 1.10
CA GLY A 172 25.20 -18.92 -0.06
C GLY A 172 25.07 -17.41 0.15
N ILE A 173 24.83 -16.94 1.37
CA ILE A 173 24.79 -15.51 1.68
C ILE A 173 26.21 -14.92 1.69
N VAL A 174 27.19 -15.66 2.21
CA VAL A 174 28.61 -15.24 2.21
C VAL A 174 29.20 -15.27 0.79
N SER A 175 28.86 -16.29 -0.01
CA SER A 175 29.20 -16.38 -1.44
C SER A 175 28.57 -15.26 -2.25
N SER A 176 27.31 -14.90 -1.99
CA SER A 176 26.63 -13.77 -2.66
C SER A 176 27.32 -12.43 -2.36
N VAL A 177 27.80 -12.21 -1.14
CA VAL A 177 28.53 -10.99 -0.74
C VAL A 177 29.94 -10.94 -1.35
N ILE A 178 30.63 -12.08 -1.42
CA ILE A 178 31.95 -12.22 -2.07
C ILE A 178 31.83 -12.07 -3.60
N LEU A 179 30.76 -12.58 -4.21
CA LEU A 179 30.53 -12.47 -5.65
C LEU A 179 30.11 -11.05 -6.07
N ILE A 180 29.34 -10.35 -5.23
CA ILE A 180 29.01 -8.92 -5.44
C ILE A 180 30.29 -8.07 -5.36
N THR A 181 31.22 -8.38 -4.46
CA THR A 181 32.54 -7.71 -4.41
C THR A 181 33.42 -8.06 -5.61
N ILE A 182 33.41 -9.32 -6.09
CA ILE A 182 34.16 -9.74 -7.30
C ILE A 182 33.56 -9.13 -8.57
N LEU A 183 32.23 -9.01 -8.70
CA LEU A 183 31.53 -8.33 -9.79
C LEU A 183 31.80 -6.82 -9.75
N GLY A 184 31.84 -6.21 -8.57
CA GLY A 184 32.28 -4.84 -8.36
C GLY A 184 33.71 -4.59 -8.81
N ILE A 185 34.62 -5.49 -8.45
CA ILE A 185 36.02 -5.45 -8.88
C ILE A 185 36.13 -5.70 -10.39
N GLY A 186 35.33 -6.59 -10.97
CA GLY A 186 35.26 -6.84 -12.41
C GLY A 186 34.79 -5.61 -13.21
N ILE A 187 33.77 -4.90 -12.72
CA ILE A 187 33.29 -3.64 -13.30
C ILE A 187 34.34 -2.53 -13.14
N ILE A 188 35.00 -2.42 -11.97
CA ILE A 188 36.07 -1.45 -11.72
C ILE A 188 37.30 -1.72 -12.60
N LEU A 189 37.69 -2.98 -12.78
CA LEU A 189 38.81 -3.39 -13.63
C LEU A 189 38.49 -3.20 -15.11
N TYR A 190 37.25 -3.47 -15.54
CA TYR A 190 36.81 -3.17 -16.90
C TYR A 190 36.82 -1.65 -17.16
N ILE A 191 36.30 -0.83 -16.25
CA ILE A 191 36.31 0.64 -16.34
C ILE A 191 37.74 1.21 -16.29
N ARG A 192 38.62 0.69 -15.43
CA ARG A 192 40.05 1.09 -15.39
C ARG A 192 40.81 0.66 -16.64
N ARG A 193 40.49 -0.49 -17.24
CA ARG A 193 41.12 -0.98 -18.47
C ARG A 193 40.59 -0.24 -19.71
N TYR A 194 39.33 0.20 -19.69
CA TYR A 194 38.74 1.08 -20.70
C TYR A 194 39.28 2.52 -20.58
N GLY A 195 39.39 3.05 -19.35
CA GLY A 195 39.99 4.36 -19.07
C GLY A 195 41.50 4.43 -19.34
N LYS A 196 42.26 3.36 -19.08
CA LYS A 196 43.70 3.28 -19.39
C LYS A 196 44.00 3.04 -20.88
N ARG A 197 43.12 2.37 -21.63
CA ARG A 197 43.24 2.31 -23.10
C ARG A 197 43.04 3.69 -23.75
N LYS A 198 42.14 4.51 -23.22
CA LYS A 198 41.89 5.89 -23.69
C LYS A 198 42.98 6.91 -23.28
N SER A 199 43.78 6.61 -22.23
CA SER A 199 44.92 7.45 -21.85
C SER A 199 46.16 7.27 -22.74
N ARG A 200 46.23 6.20 -23.55
CA ARG A 200 47.30 5.98 -24.55
C ARG A 200 46.89 6.38 -25.97
N GLU A 201 45.63 6.78 -26.18
CA GLU A 201 45.13 7.47 -27.38
C GLU A 201 44.66 8.89 -27.02
N LYS A 202 45.56 9.69 -26.43
CA LYS A 202 45.41 11.15 -26.40
C LYS A 202 45.67 11.68 -27.81
N ASN A 203 44.62 11.74 -28.62
CA ASN A 203 44.34 12.70 -29.71
C ASN A 203 43.40 12.08 -30.77
N LYS A 204 42.16 11.74 -30.39
CA LYS A 204 41.02 11.72 -31.31
C LYS A 204 39.70 11.74 -30.55
N LYS A 205 38.71 12.42 -31.14
CA LYS A 205 37.37 12.73 -30.65
C LYS A 205 36.71 11.62 -29.82
N MET A 206 36.01 12.03 -28.76
CA MET A 206 35.07 11.17 -28.02
C MET A 206 34.05 10.58 -28.99
N ASP A 207 33.96 9.25 -29.04
CA ASP A 207 33.10 8.51 -29.97
C ASP A 207 31.62 8.93 -29.83
N SER A 208 30.99 9.27 -30.94
CA SER A 208 29.63 9.82 -31.05
C SER A 208 28.52 8.76 -31.02
N SER A 209 28.79 7.54 -30.52
CA SER A 209 27.90 6.37 -30.69
C SER A 209 27.16 5.88 -29.44
N VAL A 210 27.48 6.37 -28.24
CA VAL A 210 26.79 5.96 -27.00
C VAL A 210 25.60 6.88 -26.73
N THR A 211 24.38 6.40 -26.99
CA THR A 211 23.12 7.10 -26.68
C THR A 211 22.61 6.77 -25.28
N CYS A 212 21.70 7.62 -24.79
CA CYS A 212 21.03 7.41 -23.50
C CYS A 212 20.21 6.11 -23.49
N ASN A 213 19.54 5.81 -24.62
CA ASN A 213 18.78 4.58 -24.84
C ASN A 213 19.68 3.33 -24.73
N ASN A 214 20.83 3.34 -25.42
CA ASN A 214 21.76 2.21 -25.42
C ASN A 214 22.23 1.88 -23.99
N LEU A 215 22.55 2.90 -23.17
CA LEU A 215 22.96 2.65 -21.78
C LEU A 215 21.83 2.08 -20.90
N ALA A 216 20.60 2.58 -21.05
CA ALA A 216 19.45 2.08 -20.31
C ALA A 216 19.12 0.62 -20.70
N GLU A 217 19.23 0.28 -21.98
CA GLU A 217 19.07 -1.09 -22.48
C GLU A 217 20.19 -2.02 -21.98
N ILE A 218 21.45 -1.58 -22.05
CA ILE A 218 22.59 -2.34 -21.51
C ILE A 218 22.38 -2.63 -20.03
N TYR A 219 21.93 -1.65 -19.25
CA TYR A 219 21.60 -1.83 -17.84
C TYR A 219 20.51 -2.90 -17.67
N ASN A 220 19.37 -2.79 -18.37
CA ASN A 220 18.28 -3.74 -18.23
C ASN A 220 18.67 -5.15 -18.68
N ASN A 221 19.28 -5.29 -19.86
CA ASN A 221 19.63 -6.57 -20.44
C ASN A 221 20.71 -7.28 -19.62
N ARG A 222 21.81 -6.61 -19.27
CA ARG A 222 22.87 -7.25 -18.47
C ARG A 222 22.39 -7.64 -17.08
N THR A 223 21.57 -6.80 -16.46
CA THR A 223 21.05 -7.10 -15.12
C THR A 223 20.06 -8.27 -15.17
N ARG A 224 19.19 -8.34 -16.20
CA ARG A 224 18.31 -9.50 -16.42
C ARG A 224 19.10 -10.76 -16.72
N SER A 225 20.03 -10.73 -17.68
CA SER A 225 20.86 -11.89 -17.98
C SER A 225 21.66 -12.38 -16.78
N ALA A 226 22.20 -11.48 -15.96
CA ALA A 226 22.86 -11.85 -14.72
C ALA A 226 21.88 -12.49 -13.72
N LEU A 227 20.65 -11.97 -13.62
CA LEU A 227 19.61 -12.56 -12.78
C LEU A 227 19.20 -13.94 -13.31
N ASP A 228 19.03 -14.12 -14.62
CA ASP A 228 18.65 -15.39 -15.23
C ASP A 228 19.73 -16.47 -15.05
N ILE A 229 21.01 -16.08 -15.11
CA ILE A 229 22.15 -16.99 -14.88
C ILE A 229 22.24 -17.39 -13.41
N HIS A 230 22.10 -16.45 -12.48
CA HIS A 230 22.43 -16.67 -11.07
C HIS A 230 21.23 -16.94 -10.16
N ALA A 231 20.02 -16.57 -10.60
CA ALA A 231 18.76 -16.72 -9.87
C ALA A 231 17.58 -16.88 -10.86
N PRO A 232 17.55 -17.97 -11.65
CA PRO A 232 16.51 -18.20 -12.64
C PRO A 232 15.12 -18.23 -12.01
N LEU A 233 14.15 -17.65 -12.70
CA LEU A 233 12.75 -17.66 -12.30
C LEU A 233 12.19 -19.09 -12.36
N GLN A 234 12.03 -19.70 -11.19
CA GLN A 234 11.39 -21.01 -11.05
C GLN A 234 9.94 -20.83 -10.59
N MET A 235 9.00 -21.22 -11.45
CA MET A 235 7.59 -21.35 -11.08
C MET A 235 7.45 -22.58 -10.18
N LYS A 236 6.98 -22.38 -8.95
CA LYS A 236 6.66 -23.48 -8.03
C LYS A 236 5.19 -23.44 -7.74
N ASP A 237 4.51 -24.57 -7.94
CA ASP A 237 3.14 -24.74 -7.48
C ASP A 237 3.16 -24.83 -5.96
N ILE A 238 2.85 -23.71 -5.33
CA ILE A 238 2.70 -23.66 -3.88
C ILE A 238 1.30 -24.19 -3.60
N ASN A 239 1.22 -25.40 -3.05
CA ASN A 239 0.00 -25.84 -2.37
C ASN A 239 -0.27 -24.88 -1.22
N ILE A 240 -1.16 -23.90 -1.43
CA ILE A 240 -1.70 -23.04 -0.38
C ILE A 240 -2.63 -23.91 0.47
N THR A 241 -2.05 -24.83 1.22
CA THR A 241 -2.70 -25.29 2.44
C THR A 241 -2.74 -24.06 3.35
N PRO A 242 -3.86 -23.75 4.01
CA PRO A 242 -3.85 -22.80 5.11
C PRO A 242 -3.08 -23.46 6.26
N ASN A 243 -1.77 -23.59 6.12
CA ASN A 243 -0.89 -24.02 7.18
C ASN A 243 -0.89 -22.87 8.18
N THR A 244 -1.80 -22.98 9.14
CA THR A 244 -1.87 -22.07 10.26
C THR A 244 -0.59 -22.29 11.03
N ARG A 245 0.45 -21.50 10.74
CA ARG A 245 1.84 -21.68 11.23
C ARG A 245 1.97 -21.75 12.77
N TRP A 246 0.90 -21.45 13.50
CA TRP A 246 0.77 -21.60 14.96
C TRP A 246 0.16 -22.94 15.42
N TYR A 247 -0.23 -23.83 14.52
CA TYR A 247 -0.91 -25.10 14.81
C TYR A 247 0.12 -26.22 15.05
N SER A 248 0.31 -26.60 16.31
CA SER A 248 1.33 -27.57 16.75
C SER A 248 0.79 -29.00 16.90
N THR A 249 1.69 -29.99 16.95
CA THR A 249 1.35 -31.40 17.27
C THR A 249 0.65 -31.54 18.63
N LYS A 250 1.03 -30.72 19.61
CA LYS A 250 0.36 -30.62 20.92
C LYS A 250 -1.10 -30.17 20.78
N LEU A 251 -1.38 -29.21 19.90
CA LEU A 251 -2.74 -28.74 19.60
C LEU A 251 -3.59 -29.81 18.91
N LEU A 252 -2.98 -30.56 18.00
CA LEU A 252 -3.63 -31.69 17.34
C LEU A 252 -4.03 -32.77 18.36
N HIS A 253 -3.13 -33.14 19.27
CA HIS A 253 -3.42 -34.09 20.34
C HIS A 253 -4.57 -33.63 21.24
N ALA A 254 -4.53 -32.37 21.72
CA ALA A 254 -5.59 -31.82 22.55
C ALA A 254 -6.96 -31.77 21.81
N LYS A 255 -6.95 -31.52 20.50
CA LYS A 255 -8.17 -31.57 19.67
C LYS A 255 -8.73 -33.00 19.56
N ARG A 256 -7.85 -34.00 19.41
CA ARG A 256 -8.22 -35.42 19.38
C ARG A 256 -8.86 -35.86 20.69
N GLU A 257 -8.24 -35.53 21.82
CA GLU A 257 -8.79 -35.81 23.16
C GLU A 257 -10.13 -35.13 23.42
N LYS A 258 -10.29 -33.87 22.97
CA LYS A 258 -11.59 -33.16 23.00
C LYS A 258 -12.67 -33.91 22.21
N ARG A 259 -12.35 -34.40 21.01
CA ARG A 259 -13.27 -35.15 20.16
C ARG A 259 -13.60 -36.54 20.74
N LYS A 260 -12.64 -37.21 21.37
CA LYS A 260 -12.88 -38.47 22.09
C LYS A 260 -13.89 -38.26 23.23
N ALA A 261 -13.66 -37.24 24.06
CA ALA A 261 -14.59 -36.91 25.15
C ALA A 261 -15.99 -36.51 24.65
N GLU A 262 -16.08 -35.79 23.52
CA GLU A 262 -17.35 -35.44 22.86
C GLU A 262 -18.13 -36.68 22.43
N ARG A 263 -17.45 -37.65 21.79
CA ARG A 263 -18.07 -38.91 21.36
C ARG A 263 -18.57 -39.74 22.55
N VAL A 264 -17.76 -39.84 23.61
CA VAL A 264 -18.13 -40.56 24.84
C VAL A 264 -19.34 -39.91 25.51
N TRP A 265 -19.38 -38.58 25.61
CA TRP A 265 -20.56 -37.87 26.12
C TRP A 265 -21.79 -38.05 25.23
N SER A 266 -21.64 -37.90 23.91
CA SER A 266 -22.74 -38.06 22.95
C SER A 266 -23.37 -39.46 22.98
N ASN A 267 -22.60 -40.49 23.32
CA ASN A 267 -23.08 -41.87 23.39
C ASN A 267 -23.67 -42.23 24.77
N SER A 268 -23.20 -41.60 25.84
CA SER A 268 -23.59 -41.96 27.21
C SER A 268 -24.61 -41.02 27.85
N ASN A 269 -24.68 -39.75 27.42
CA ASN A 269 -25.48 -38.67 28.00
C ASN A 269 -25.31 -38.48 29.53
N LEU A 270 -24.24 -39.01 30.13
CA LEU A 270 -23.96 -38.87 31.56
C LEU A 270 -23.30 -37.52 31.87
N GLU A 271 -23.70 -36.90 32.99
CA GLU A 271 -23.19 -35.60 33.42
C GLU A 271 -21.67 -35.62 33.72
N VAL A 272 -21.15 -36.76 34.18
CA VAL A 272 -19.70 -36.96 34.39
C VAL A 272 -18.92 -36.83 33.08
N HIS A 273 -19.42 -37.42 31.99
CA HIS A 273 -18.79 -37.35 30.68
C HIS A 273 -18.94 -35.97 30.04
N ARG A 274 -20.04 -35.26 30.33
CA ARG A 274 -20.21 -33.84 29.97
C ARG A 274 -19.13 -32.99 30.65
N SER A 275 -18.90 -33.18 31.94
CA SER A 275 -17.88 -32.45 32.70
C SER A 275 -16.47 -32.69 32.13
N ILE A 276 -16.14 -33.94 31.79
CA ILE A 276 -14.86 -34.28 31.12
C ILE A 276 -14.75 -33.59 29.75
N PHE A 277 -15.81 -33.57 28.95
CA PHE A 277 -15.81 -32.86 27.66
C PHE A 277 -15.61 -31.34 27.83
N GLU A 278 -16.28 -30.71 28.79
CA GLU A 278 -16.12 -29.29 29.12
C GLU A 278 -14.69 -28.97 29.59
N GLU A 279 -14.08 -29.85 30.39
CA GLU A 279 -12.68 -29.74 30.82
C GLU A 279 -11.73 -29.81 29.62
N LYS A 280 -11.86 -30.83 28.76
CA LYS A 280 -11.02 -30.97 27.55
C LYS A 280 -11.23 -29.81 26.57
N CYS A 281 -12.45 -29.26 26.46
CA CYS A 281 -12.73 -28.04 25.70
C CYS A 281 -11.97 -26.83 26.26
N SER A 282 -11.94 -26.67 27.58
CA SER A 282 -11.18 -25.60 28.26
C SER A 282 -9.68 -25.74 28.01
N ILE A 283 -9.13 -26.95 28.15
CA ILE A 283 -7.71 -27.25 27.90
C ILE A 283 -7.33 -26.95 26.45
N TYR A 284 -8.11 -27.44 25.48
CA TYR A 284 -7.88 -27.16 24.06
C TYR A 284 -7.92 -25.65 23.77
N THR A 285 -8.89 -24.93 24.32
CA THR A 285 -9.04 -23.48 24.11
C THR A 285 -7.86 -22.70 24.72
N LYS A 286 -7.41 -23.07 25.93
CA LYS A 286 -6.21 -22.48 26.56
C LYS A 286 -4.96 -22.72 25.71
N LEU A 287 -4.76 -23.96 25.25
CA LEU A 287 -3.62 -24.33 24.42
C LEU A 287 -3.63 -23.59 23.08
N LEU A 288 -4.82 -23.45 22.46
CA LEU A 288 -5.02 -22.72 21.21
C LEU A 288 -4.65 -21.25 21.35
N HIS A 289 -5.11 -20.60 22.42
CA HIS A 289 -4.78 -19.21 22.70
C HIS A 289 -3.30 -19.02 23.01
N SER A 290 -2.70 -19.92 23.79
CA SER A 290 -1.26 -19.86 24.11
C SER A 290 -0.39 -19.98 22.86
N SER A 291 -0.66 -20.94 21.98
CA SER A 291 0.11 -21.16 20.75
C SER A 291 -0.01 -19.98 19.77
N LYS A 292 -1.22 -19.43 19.61
CA LYS A 292 -1.44 -18.21 18.80
C LYS A 292 -0.71 -17.00 19.38
N LYS A 293 -0.80 -16.81 20.70
CA LYS A 293 -0.14 -15.70 21.40
C LYS A 293 1.37 -15.80 21.23
N GLU A 294 1.95 -16.98 21.42
CA GLU A 294 3.38 -17.23 21.26
C GLU A 294 3.84 -16.93 19.83
N TYR A 295 3.13 -17.43 18.82
CA TYR A 295 3.42 -17.16 17.42
C TYR A 295 3.37 -15.66 17.07
N TYR A 296 2.34 -14.93 17.49
CA TYR A 296 2.30 -13.48 17.23
C TYR A 296 3.32 -12.72 18.07
N THR A 297 3.71 -13.23 19.24
CA THR A 297 4.77 -12.64 20.05
C THR A 297 6.13 -12.81 19.39
N SER A 298 6.46 -14.01 18.87
CA SER A 298 7.72 -14.25 18.15
C SER A 298 7.78 -13.41 16.88
N LYS A 299 6.70 -13.37 16.11
CA LYS A 299 6.62 -12.57 14.88
C LYS A 299 6.81 -11.06 15.15
N VAL A 300 6.30 -10.56 16.28
CA VAL A 300 6.53 -9.16 16.68
C VAL A 300 7.98 -8.91 17.09
N LYS A 301 8.60 -9.86 17.81
CA LYS A 301 10.03 -9.78 18.15
C LYS A 301 10.91 -9.78 16.89
N GLU A 302 10.57 -10.62 15.90
CA GLU A 302 11.25 -10.67 14.59
C GLU A 302 11.13 -9.35 13.82
N CYS A 303 10.02 -8.62 13.94
CA CYS A 303 9.85 -7.33 13.27
C CYS A 303 10.75 -6.21 13.83
N GLY A 304 11.28 -6.33 15.06
CA GLY A 304 12.12 -5.31 15.68
C GLY A 304 11.48 -3.90 15.67
N ASN A 305 12.21 -2.92 15.12
CA ASN A 305 11.75 -1.53 14.96
C ASN A 305 11.02 -1.25 13.62
N ASP A 306 10.78 -2.27 12.78
CA ASP A 306 10.12 -2.07 11.48
C ASP A 306 8.60 -1.94 11.63
N SER A 307 8.15 -0.70 11.78
CA SER A 307 6.73 -0.32 11.86
C SER A 307 5.86 -0.83 10.69
N LYS A 308 6.42 -1.06 9.49
CA LYS A 308 5.65 -1.54 8.33
C LYS A 308 5.39 -3.04 8.43
N GLN A 309 6.38 -3.82 8.82
CA GLN A 309 6.20 -5.25 9.05
C GLN A 309 5.22 -5.50 10.20
N LEU A 310 5.34 -4.73 11.30
CA LEU A 310 4.37 -4.74 12.39
C LEU A 310 2.95 -4.43 11.90
N TYR A 311 2.79 -3.49 10.97
CA TYR A 311 1.49 -3.15 10.37
C TYR A 311 0.95 -4.26 9.46
N ALA A 312 1.80 -4.96 8.71
CA ALA A 312 1.40 -6.11 7.90
C ALA A 312 0.92 -7.28 8.77
N VAL A 313 1.63 -7.56 9.88
CA VAL A 313 1.20 -8.54 10.89
C VAL A 313 -0.15 -8.14 11.47
N ALA A 314 -0.34 -6.88 11.85
CA ALA A 314 -1.60 -6.33 12.32
C ALA A 314 -2.78 -6.54 11.34
N ASN A 315 -2.59 -6.25 10.05
CA ASN A 315 -3.63 -6.44 9.04
C ASN A 315 -3.98 -7.92 8.80
N SER A 316 -2.98 -8.79 8.86
CA SER A 316 -3.19 -10.24 8.81
C SER A 316 -4.03 -10.73 10.00
N VAL A 317 -3.73 -10.28 11.22
CA VAL A 317 -4.50 -10.66 12.43
C VAL A 317 -5.93 -10.12 12.38
N LEU A 318 -6.13 -8.93 11.82
CA LEU A 318 -7.46 -8.32 11.66
C LEU A 318 -8.27 -8.89 10.49
N GLY A 319 -7.74 -9.86 9.74
CA GLY A 319 -8.42 -10.46 8.58
C GLY A 319 -8.69 -9.47 7.44
N LYS A 320 -7.86 -8.43 7.30
CA LYS A 320 -8.02 -7.39 6.27
C LYS A 320 -7.41 -7.77 4.91
N ASN A 321 -6.64 -8.86 4.84
CA ASN A 321 -6.16 -9.42 3.59
C ASN A 321 -7.31 -10.20 2.93
N LYS A 322 -8.32 -9.50 2.42
CA LYS A 322 -9.16 -10.06 1.37
C LYS A 322 -8.53 -9.66 0.06
N GLU A 323 -8.19 -10.63 -0.78
CA GLU A 323 -7.88 -10.36 -2.18
C GLU A 323 -9.05 -9.59 -2.77
N ILE A 324 -8.74 -8.49 -3.46
CA ILE A 324 -9.75 -7.71 -4.15
C ILE A 324 -10.10 -8.54 -5.38
N GLU A 325 -11.14 -9.36 -5.28
CA GLU A 325 -11.80 -9.91 -6.46
C GLU A 325 -12.21 -8.70 -7.33
N LEU A 326 -11.51 -8.54 -8.46
CA LEU A 326 -11.90 -7.66 -9.55
C LEU A 326 -13.20 -8.20 -10.17
N SER A 327 -13.88 -7.39 -10.98
CA SER A 327 -15.16 -7.73 -11.63
C SER A 327 -15.21 -9.16 -12.18
N SER A 328 -16.41 -9.76 -12.21
CA SER A 328 -16.64 -11.17 -12.55
C SER A 328 -16.43 -11.51 -14.04
N CYS A 329 -15.27 -11.22 -14.60
CA CYS A 329 -14.91 -11.64 -15.96
C CYS A 329 -14.13 -12.95 -15.90
N ALA A 330 -14.41 -13.88 -16.81
CA ALA A 330 -13.77 -15.19 -16.84
C ALA A 330 -12.29 -15.16 -17.26
N ASN A 331 -11.82 -14.03 -17.84
CA ASN A 331 -10.47 -13.89 -18.40
C ASN A 331 -9.82 -12.53 -18.06
N ASP A 332 -8.65 -12.58 -17.41
CA ASP A 332 -7.87 -11.40 -16.99
C ASP A 332 -7.40 -10.53 -18.16
N LEU A 333 -7.13 -11.14 -19.33
CA LEU A 333 -6.64 -10.42 -20.51
C LEU A 333 -7.74 -9.53 -21.13
N GLU A 334 -8.94 -10.08 -21.30
CA GLU A 334 -10.09 -9.32 -21.82
C GLU A 334 -10.44 -8.16 -20.90
N LEU A 335 -10.37 -8.38 -19.59
CA LEU A 335 -10.62 -7.31 -18.63
C LEU A 335 -9.54 -6.21 -18.74
N ALA A 336 -8.26 -6.58 -18.92
CA ALA A 336 -7.18 -5.61 -19.10
C ALA A 336 -7.39 -4.75 -20.35
N ASN A 337 -7.79 -5.36 -21.47
CA ASN A 337 -8.12 -4.64 -22.71
C ASN A 337 -9.33 -3.72 -22.55
N LYS A 338 -10.42 -4.20 -21.91
CA LYS A 338 -11.60 -3.36 -21.60
C LYS A 338 -11.25 -2.13 -20.78
N PHE A 339 -10.40 -2.28 -19.76
CA PHE A 339 -9.90 -1.12 -18.99
C PHE A 339 -9.04 -0.19 -19.85
N GLY A 340 -8.18 -0.74 -20.71
CA GLY A 340 -7.32 0.04 -21.61
C GLY A 340 -8.12 0.85 -22.64
N GLU A 341 -9.17 0.28 -23.20
CA GLU A 341 -10.15 0.96 -24.05
C GLU A 341 -10.92 2.03 -23.29
N PHE A 342 -11.50 1.69 -22.15
CA PHE A 342 -12.27 2.63 -21.36
C PHE A 342 -11.47 3.87 -20.95
N PHE A 343 -10.26 3.69 -20.41
CA PHE A 343 -9.44 4.83 -19.99
C PHE A 343 -9.02 5.70 -21.18
N HIS A 344 -8.64 5.09 -22.30
CA HIS A 344 -8.23 5.83 -23.49
C HIS A 344 -9.40 6.59 -24.12
N ALA A 345 -10.53 5.91 -24.37
CA ALA A 345 -11.72 6.49 -24.96
C ALA A 345 -12.27 7.65 -24.12
N LYS A 346 -12.28 7.49 -22.78
CA LYS A 346 -12.72 8.56 -21.87
C LYS A 346 -11.92 9.85 -22.06
N ILE A 347 -10.61 9.76 -22.20
CA ILE A 347 -9.75 10.94 -22.37
C ILE A 347 -9.95 11.56 -23.75
N GLN A 348 -10.05 10.74 -24.79
CA GLN A 348 -10.38 11.20 -26.14
C GLN A 348 -11.73 11.93 -26.20
N THR A 349 -12.79 11.37 -25.61
CA THR A 349 -14.11 12.03 -25.57
C THR A 349 -14.06 13.38 -24.86
N ILE A 350 -13.35 13.47 -23.72
CA ILE A 350 -13.18 14.76 -23.02
C ILE A 350 -12.47 15.76 -23.93
N ARG A 351 -11.44 15.31 -24.65
CA ARG A 351 -10.63 16.15 -25.53
C ARG A 351 -11.44 16.67 -26.72
N THR A 352 -12.07 15.79 -27.49
CA THR A 352 -12.89 16.17 -28.65
C THR A 352 -13.99 17.15 -28.26
N ASN A 353 -14.71 16.88 -27.16
CA ASN A 353 -15.75 17.79 -26.68
C ASN A 353 -15.22 19.20 -26.33
N LEU A 354 -13.99 19.31 -25.82
CA LEU A 354 -13.38 20.61 -25.51
C LEU A 354 -12.88 21.32 -26.77
N GLU A 355 -12.34 20.58 -27.74
CA GLU A 355 -11.93 21.12 -29.03
C GLU A 355 -13.14 21.64 -29.82
N ASP A 356 -14.23 20.88 -29.89
CA ASP A 356 -15.49 21.30 -30.52
C ASP A 356 -16.04 22.59 -29.89
N LEU A 357 -15.97 22.72 -28.55
CA LEU A 357 -16.37 23.93 -27.84
C LEU A 357 -15.48 25.14 -28.14
N LEU A 358 -14.20 24.93 -28.43
CA LEU A 358 -13.28 26.01 -28.81
C LEU A 358 -13.52 26.49 -30.24
N GLU A 359 -13.80 25.57 -31.17
CA GLU A 359 -14.13 25.89 -32.56
C GLU A 359 -15.43 26.69 -32.67
N GLN A 360 -16.44 26.34 -31.87
CA GLN A 360 -17.73 27.05 -31.86
C GLN A 360 -17.65 28.47 -31.30
N ASN A 361 -16.73 28.73 -30.35
CA ASN A 361 -16.73 30.00 -29.62
C ASN A 361 -15.94 31.15 -30.27
N ASN A 362 -15.21 30.92 -31.38
CA ASN A 362 -14.57 31.87 -32.32
C ASN A 362 -14.00 33.23 -31.80
N SER A 363 -13.83 33.39 -30.49
CA SER A 363 -13.42 34.60 -29.81
C SER A 363 -12.14 34.29 -29.05
N GLN A 364 -11.02 34.51 -29.72
CA GLN A 364 -9.72 34.62 -29.06
C GLN A 364 -9.74 35.87 -28.18
N SER A 365 -10.11 35.74 -26.91
CA SER A 365 -9.65 36.70 -25.92
C SER A 365 -8.23 36.33 -25.54
N ASP A 366 -7.24 36.92 -26.21
CA ASP A 366 -5.84 36.87 -25.77
C ASP A 366 -5.68 37.38 -24.31
N ALA A 367 -6.67 38.12 -23.81
CA ALA A 367 -6.80 38.55 -22.41
C ALA A 367 -6.96 37.40 -21.39
N LEU A 368 -7.45 36.22 -21.79
CA LEU A 368 -7.53 35.02 -20.93
C LEU A 368 -6.30 34.11 -21.10
N ARG A 369 -5.43 34.37 -22.08
CA ARG A 369 -4.21 33.60 -22.35
C ARG A 369 -2.95 34.15 -21.72
N ALA A 370 -3.00 35.35 -21.11
CA ALA A 370 -1.82 36.05 -20.61
C ALA A 370 -1.21 35.37 -19.38
N ASP A 371 -0.56 34.24 -19.63
CA ASP A 371 0.51 33.67 -18.84
C ASP A 371 1.50 34.80 -18.52
N LEU A 372 1.72 35.08 -17.23
CA LEU A 372 2.64 36.14 -16.79
C LEU A 372 4.00 35.95 -17.45
N GLN A 373 4.57 37.01 -18.03
CA GLN A 373 5.89 36.95 -18.63
C GLN A 373 6.95 36.81 -17.53
N PHE A 374 7.81 35.81 -17.67
CA PHE A 374 8.90 35.57 -16.73
C PHE A 374 9.97 36.66 -16.80
N THR A 375 10.39 37.16 -15.63
CA THR A 375 11.36 38.27 -15.50
C THR A 375 12.58 37.92 -14.64
N GLY A 376 12.76 36.64 -14.29
CA GLY A 376 13.85 36.16 -13.43
C GLY A 376 15.03 35.53 -14.18
N ASN A 377 15.83 34.74 -13.45
CA ASN A 377 16.94 33.98 -14.02
C ASN A 377 16.40 32.76 -14.76
N ILE A 378 16.73 32.61 -16.04
CA ILE A 378 16.24 31.55 -16.92
C ILE A 378 16.93 30.20 -16.60
N LEU A 379 16.17 29.11 -16.65
CA LEU A 379 16.69 27.74 -16.58
C LEU A 379 16.90 27.21 -18.00
N GLN A 380 18.12 27.39 -18.51
CA GLN A 380 18.48 26.97 -19.87
C GLN A 380 18.91 25.50 -19.95
N GLU A 381 19.55 24.97 -18.90
CA GLU A 381 20.08 23.61 -18.87
C GLU A 381 19.94 22.96 -17.48
N PHE A 382 19.88 21.62 -17.45
CA PHE A 382 19.94 20.86 -16.20
C PHE A 382 21.37 20.47 -15.90
N HIS A 383 21.96 21.05 -14.85
CA HIS A 383 23.32 20.72 -14.44
C HIS A 383 23.46 19.23 -14.04
N PRO A 384 24.64 18.60 -14.11
CA PRO A 384 24.80 17.19 -13.80
C PRO A 384 24.54 16.85 -12.31
N ALA A 385 24.24 15.59 -12.04
CA ALA A 385 24.07 15.03 -10.70
C ALA A 385 25.37 14.41 -10.16
N SER A 386 25.56 14.51 -8.84
CA SER A 386 26.70 13.92 -8.14
C SER A 386 26.41 12.50 -7.62
N ASP A 387 27.46 11.73 -7.37
CA ASP A 387 27.35 10.37 -6.81
C ASP A 387 26.59 10.34 -5.48
N GLN A 388 26.91 11.30 -4.60
CA GLN A 388 26.28 11.40 -3.30
C GLN A 388 24.79 11.76 -3.39
N GLU A 389 24.42 12.60 -4.35
CA GLU A 389 23.04 12.99 -4.61
C GLU A 389 22.21 11.79 -5.06
N VAL A 390 22.67 11.08 -6.11
CA VAL A 390 21.97 9.91 -6.66
C VAL A 390 21.89 8.79 -5.61
N MET A 391 22.96 8.54 -4.86
CA MET A 391 22.95 7.55 -3.77
C MET A 391 21.91 7.89 -2.70
N LYS A 392 21.84 9.16 -2.26
CA LYS A 392 20.83 9.63 -1.31
C LYS A 392 19.41 9.46 -1.86
N LEU A 393 19.18 9.74 -3.14
CA LEU A 393 17.87 9.56 -3.79
C LEU A 393 17.45 8.09 -3.85
N ILE A 394 18.37 7.18 -4.17
CA ILE A 394 18.10 5.73 -4.20
C ILE A 394 17.77 5.23 -2.78
N GLN A 395 18.58 5.59 -1.79
CA GLN A 395 18.39 5.14 -0.39
C GLN A 395 17.07 5.66 0.22
N LYS A 396 16.70 6.92 -0.04
CA LYS A 396 15.43 7.50 0.42
C LYS A 396 14.20 6.92 -0.28
N SER A 397 14.37 6.24 -1.42
CA SER A 397 13.24 5.72 -2.21
C SER A 397 12.57 4.49 -1.56
N PRO A 398 11.24 4.33 -1.68
CA PRO A 398 10.54 3.14 -1.18
C PRO A 398 10.97 1.86 -1.91
N SER A 399 11.06 0.71 -1.23
CA SER A 399 11.48 -0.59 -1.81
C SER A 399 10.41 -1.31 -2.65
N LYS A 400 9.47 -0.58 -3.28
CA LYS A 400 8.39 -1.17 -4.10
C LYS A 400 8.83 -1.40 -5.55
N SER A 401 9.01 -2.64 -5.99
CA SER A 401 9.45 -2.93 -7.37
C SER A 401 8.34 -2.71 -8.43
N CYS A 402 8.76 -2.38 -9.64
CA CYS A 402 7.94 -2.48 -10.86
C CYS A 402 8.24 -3.81 -11.57
N CYS A 403 7.28 -4.37 -12.31
CA CYS A 403 7.52 -5.55 -13.15
C CYS A 403 8.46 -5.25 -14.34
N LEU A 404 8.58 -3.98 -14.73
CA LEU A 404 9.54 -3.54 -15.74
C LEU A 404 10.97 -3.44 -15.19
N ASP A 405 11.15 -3.42 -13.86
CA ASP A 405 12.48 -3.34 -13.27
C ASP A 405 13.25 -4.66 -13.54
N PRO A 406 14.53 -4.60 -13.94
CA PRO A 406 15.30 -5.81 -14.23
C PRO A 406 15.61 -6.63 -12.98
N ILE A 407 15.62 -5.99 -11.80
CA ILE A 407 15.82 -6.63 -10.50
C ILE A 407 14.89 -6.05 -9.45
N PRO A 408 14.54 -6.84 -8.42
CA PRO A 408 13.87 -6.35 -7.23
C PRO A 408 14.63 -5.18 -6.59
N ARG A 409 13.89 -4.13 -6.21
CA ARG A 409 14.48 -2.89 -5.72
C ARG A 409 15.23 -3.03 -4.39
N ASN A 410 14.79 -3.93 -3.52
CA ASN A 410 15.50 -4.23 -2.28
C ASN A 410 16.95 -4.67 -2.58
N ILE A 411 17.12 -5.59 -3.54
CA ILE A 411 18.45 -6.06 -3.97
C ILE A 411 19.28 -4.88 -4.50
N LEU A 412 18.70 -4.07 -5.39
CA LEU A 412 19.39 -2.89 -5.93
C LEU A 412 19.86 -1.92 -4.82
N LYS A 413 19.03 -1.68 -3.80
CA LYS A 413 19.38 -0.79 -2.68
C LYS A 413 20.50 -1.35 -1.83
N ASP A 414 20.48 -2.66 -1.56
CA ASP A 414 21.48 -3.33 -0.74
C ASP A 414 22.84 -3.37 -1.46
N SER A 415 22.84 -3.48 -2.79
CA SER A 415 24.05 -3.49 -3.62
C SER A 415 24.28 -2.18 -4.39
N VAL A 416 23.76 -1.05 -3.91
CA VAL A 416 23.73 0.23 -4.65
C VAL A 416 25.10 0.70 -5.12
N GLN A 417 26.16 0.42 -4.37
CA GLN A 417 27.54 0.81 -4.69
C GLN A 417 28.01 0.30 -6.06
N HIS A 418 27.48 -0.85 -6.50
CA HIS A 418 27.86 -1.50 -7.77
C HIS A 418 27.07 -0.94 -8.95
N PHE A 419 25.82 -0.54 -8.72
CA PHE A 419 24.93 0.02 -9.74
C PHE A 419 25.07 1.54 -9.88
N LEU A 420 25.63 2.21 -8.88
CA LEU A 420 25.74 3.67 -8.85
C LEU A 420 26.46 4.25 -10.07
N PRO A 421 27.61 3.72 -10.55
CA PRO A 421 28.32 4.30 -11.70
C PRO A 421 27.48 4.30 -12.99
N ILE A 422 26.79 3.20 -13.29
CA ILE A 422 25.95 3.11 -14.51
C ILE A 422 24.69 3.97 -14.39
N ILE A 423 24.06 4.02 -13.20
CA ILE A 423 22.87 4.86 -12.98
C ILE A 423 23.21 6.34 -13.17
N ILE A 424 24.35 6.81 -12.65
CA ILE A 424 24.79 8.20 -12.79
C ILE A 424 25.10 8.53 -14.25
N GLN A 425 25.75 7.61 -14.97
CA GLN A 425 26.00 7.79 -16.41
C GLN A 425 24.69 7.94 -17.18
N ILE A 426 23.67 7.12 -16.89
CA ILE A 426 22.34 7.25 -17.49
C ILE A 426 21.72 8.61 -17.16
N VAL A 427 21.75 9.03 -15.88
CA VAL A 427 21.21 10.32 -15.44
C VAL A 427 21.92 11.48 -16.16
N ASN A 428 23.24 11.57 -16.06
CA ASN A 428 23.99 12.70 -16.58
C ASN A 428 23.98 12.76 -18.10
N LEU A 429 24.02 11.62 -18.79
CA LEU A 429 23.87 11.57 -20.25
C LEU A 429 22.47 12.00 -20.69
N SER A 430 21.43 11.63 -19.92
CA SER A 430 20.05 12.09 -20.17
C SER A 430 19.95 13.61 -20.10
N LEU A 431 20.53 14.22 -19.06
CA LEU A 431 20.51 15.68 -18.88
C LEU A 431 21.34 16.40 -19.95
N ASP A 432 22.56 15.93 -20.22
CA ASP A 432 23.48 16.51 -21.21
C ASP A 432 22.90 16.47 -22.64
N ARG A 433 22.28 15.35 -23.02
CA ARG A 433 21.68 15.16 -24.36
C ARG A 433 20.26 15.66 -24.47
N SER A 434 19.66 16.13 -23.37
CA SER A 434 18.24 16.52 -23.33
C SER A 434 17.28 15.40 -23.77
N GLU A 435 17.64 14.14 -23.48
CA GLU A 435 16.91 12.96 -23.97
C GLU A 435 16.50 12.05 -22.81
N PHE A 436 15.22 11.72 -22.74
CA PHE A 436 14.69 10.75 -21.79
C PHE A 436 14.64 9.34 -22.40
N PRO A 437 15.23 8.31 -21.77
CA PRO A 437 15.30 6.97 -22.36
C PRO A 437 13.95 6.36 -22.74
N ILE A 438 13.83 5.82 -23.95
CA ILE A 438 12.61 5.20 -24.49
C ILE A 438 12.08 4.07 -23.58
N ILE A 439 12.96 3.21 -23.07
CA ILE A 439 12.59 2.10 -22.18
C ILE A 439 12.02 2.56 -20.83
N PHE A 440 12.23 3.83 -20.47
CA PHE A 440 11.67 4.46 -19.27
C PHE A 440 10.34 5.19 -19.52
N LYS A 441 9.92 5.30 -20.78
CA LYS A 441 8.65 5.95 -21.19
C LYS A 441 7.44 5.02 -21.07
N GLN A 442 7.66 3.71 -21.00
CA GLN A 442 6.60 2.72 -20.79
C GLN A 442 6.09 2.73 -19.34
N ALA A 443 4.77 2.72 -19.17
CA ALA A 443 4.09 2.66 -17.90
C ALA A 443 3.19 1.41 -17.77
N VAL A 444 3.24 0.73 -16.63
CA VAL A 444 2.30 -0.37 -16.33
C VAL A 444 1.22 0.14 -15.38
N VAL A 445 -0.01 0.24 -15.86
CA VAL A 445 -1.15 0.79 -15.12
C VAL A 445 -1.90 -0.30 -14.39
N LYS A 446 -2.15 -0.09 -13.09
CA LYS A 446 -3.01 -0.95 -12.28
C LYS A 446 -4.32 -0.22 -11.97
N PRO A 447 -5.49 -0.72 -12.41
CA PRO A 447 -6.77 -0.14 -12.05
C PRO A 447 -7.01 -0.24 -10.55
N LEU A 448 -7.16 0.90 -9.86
CA LEU A 448 -7.45 0.94 -8.42
C LEU A 448 -8.84 1.51 -8.15
N LEU A 449 -9.66 0.77 -7.42
CA LEU A 449 -11.00 1.23 -7.04
C LEU A 449 -10.91 2.45 -6.10
N LYS A 450 -11.64 3.52 -6.43
CA LYS A 450 -11.61 4.80 -5.69
C LYS A 450 -12.01 4.65 -4.22
N LYS A 451 -13.02 3.82 -3.92
CA LYS A 451 -13.49 3.52 -2.56
C LYS A 451 -13.95 2.06 -2.50
N PRO A 452 -13.66 1.32 -1.41
CA PRO A 452 -14.04 -0.10 -1.30
C PRO A 452 -15.55 -0.39 -1.36
N SER A 453 -16.39 0.61 -1.09
CA SER A 453 -17.86 0.49 -1.08
C SER A 453 -18.50 0.79 -2.43
N LEU A 454 -17.72 1.21 -3.44
CA LEU A 454 -18.24 1.50 -4.76
C LEU A 454 -18.45 0.22 -5.56
N ASP A 455 -19.39 0.28 -6.49
CA ASP A 455 -19.67 -0.80 -7.42
C ASP A 455 -18.43 -1.13 -8.26
N LYS A 456 -18.08 -2.42 -8.29
CA LYS A 456 -16.90 -2.96 -8.95
C LYS A 456 -17.09 -3.15 -10.45
N GLU A 457 -18.34 -3.30 -10.90
CA GLU A 457 -18.66 -3.48 -12.32
C GLU A 457 -18.59 -2.16 -13.10
N ASN A 458 -18.76 -1.03 -12.40
CA ASN A 458 -18.66 0.28 -13.01
C ASN A 458 -17.20 0.76 -13.14
N LEU A 459 -16.68 0.74 -14.37
CA LEU A 459 -15.31 1.16 -14.71
C LEU A 459 -14.99 2.62 -14.33
N LYS A 460 -16.01 3.51 -14.25
CA LYS A 460 -15.83 4.91 -13.81
C LYS A 460 -15.33 5.03 -12.36
N ASN A 461 -15.48 3.97 -11.57
CA ASN A 461 -15.05 3.92 -10.17
C ASN A 461 -13.56 3.60 -9.99
N TYR A 462 -12.81 3.34 -11.06
CA TYR A 462 -11.39 3.02 -11.00
C TYR A 462 -10.50 4.24 -11.34
N ARG A 463 -9.26 4.21 -10.84
CA ARG A 463 -8.18 5.15 -11.17
C ARG A 463 -7.06 4.41 -11.92
N PRO A 464 -6.55 4.96 -13.03
CA PRO A 464 -5.41 4.40 -13.74
C PRO A 464 -4.10 4.80 -13.04
N VAL A 465 -3.57 3.98 -12.12
CA VAL A 465 -2.30 4.30 -11.45
C VAL A 465 -1.12 3.67 -12.18
N SER A 466 -0.26 4.51 -12.74
CA SER A 466 0.95 4.14 -13.48
C SER A 466 2.08 3.69 -12.55
N ASN A 467 2.59 2.49 -12.79
CA ASN A 467 3.82 1.96 -12.21
C ASN A 467 4.96 2.13 -13.21
N LEU A 468 5.86 3.08 -12.92
CA LEU A 468 7.02 3.38 -13.78
C LEU A 468 8.28 2.65 -13.28
N PRO A 469 9.24 2.37 -14.19
CA PRO A 469 10.55 1.82 -13.82
C PRO A 469 11.25 2.64 -12.73
N PHE A 470 12.04 1.98 -11.89
CA PHE A 470 12.71 2.63 -10.77
C PHE A 470 13.73 3.68 -11.22
N ILE A 471 14.58 3.33 -12.19
CA ILE A 471 15.62 4.24 -12.69
C ILE A 471 14.99 5.45 -13.38
N SER A 472 13.89 5.25 -14.12
CA SER A 472 13.03 6.33 -14.64
C SER A 472 12.71 7.37 -13.55
N LYS A 473 12.20 6.90 -12.39
CA LYS A 473 11.90 7.78 -11.25
C LYS A 473 13.13 8.43 -10.60
N ILE A 474 14.32 7.85 -10.73
CA ILE A 474 15.56 8.48 -10.24
C ILE A 474 15.95 9.65 -11.13
N VAL A 475 15.90 9.48 -12.46
CA VAL A 475 16.14 10.59 -13.41
C VAL A 475 15.12 11.71 -13.18
N GLU A 476 13.84 11.37 -13.05
CA GLU A 476 12.78 12.35 -12.76
C GLU A 476 13.02 13.10 -11.44
N LYS A 477 13.52 12.43 -10.39
CA LYS A 477 13.81 13.07 -9.09
C LYS A 477 14.92 14.09 -9.19
N VAL A 478 15.97 13.79 -9.96
CA VAL A 478 17.07 14.73 -10.19
C VAL A 478 16.52 15.99 -10.86
N VAL A 479 15.77 15.83 -11.97
CA VAL A 479 15.13 16.97 -12.66
C VAL A 479 14.15 17.70 -11.75
N ALA A 480 13.35 16.98 -10.97
CA ALA A 480 12.41 17.59 -10.02
C ALA A 480 13.10 18.43 -8.95
N CYS A 481 14.30 18.05 -8.50
CA CYS A 481 15.11 18.88 -7.61
C CYS A 481 15.54 20.17 -8.31
N ARG A 482 16.01 20.10 -9.55
CA ARG A 482 16.49 21.29 -10.28
C ARG A 482 15.38 22.27 -10.63
N ILE A 483 14.22 21.74 -11.00
CA ILE A 483 13.00 22.55 -11.17
C ILE A 483 12.61 23.21 -9.84
N GLU A 484 12.64 22.49 -8.72
CA GLU A 484 12.30 23.08 -7.42
C GLU A 484 13.26 24.21 -7.02
N ASP A 485 14.58 24.02 -7.21
CA ASP A 485 15.59 25.04 -6.91
C ASP A 485 15.35 26.31 -7.76
N HIS A 486 14.98 26.14 -9.02
CA HIS A 486 14.60 27.23 -9.93
C HIS A 486 13.31 27.95 -9.50
N LEU A 487 12.28 27.21 -9.11
CA LEU A 487 11.01 27.78 -8.64
C LEU A 487 11.20 28.55 -7.32
N MET A 488 12.04 28.06 -6.43
CA MET A 488 12.33 28.69 -5.14
C MET A 488 13.18 29.96 -5.31
N SER A 489 14.23 29.91 -6.12
CA SER A 489 15.13 31.06 -6.35
C SER A 489 14.45 32.23 -7.05
N ASN A 490 13.46 31.96 -7.90
CA ASN A 490 12.67 32.98 -8.61
C ASN A 490 11.28 33.26 -7.97
N CYS A 491 10.98 32.70 -6.79
CA CYS A 491 9.69 32.87 -6.10
C CYS A 491 8.45 32.54 -6.98
N LEU A 492 8.55 31.49 -7.80
CA LEU A 492 7.53 31.15 -8.82
C LEU A 492 6.39 30.27 -8.30
N HIS A 493 6.48 29.75 -7.07
CA HIS A 493 5.40 28.98 -6.47
C HIS A 493 4.17 29.85 -6.19
N ASP A 494 2.98 29.31 -6.45
CA ASP A 494 1.74 29.85 -5.90
C ASP A 494 1.78 29.76 -4.35
N PRO A 495 1.66 30.89 -3.62
CA PRO A 495 1.68 30.91 -2.17
C PRO A 495 0.60 30.04 -1.51
N LEU A 496 -0.58 29.92 -2.13
CA LEU A 496 -1.76 29.22 -1.59
C LEU A 496 -1.99 27.84 -2.21
N GLN A 497 -1.07 27.36 -3.07
CA GLN A 497 -0.97 25.94 -3.43
C GLN A 497 -0.18 25.17 -2.38
N SER A 498 -0.84 24.21 -1.73
CA SER A 498 -0.27 23.44 -0.61
C SER A 498 0.08 21.99 -0.93
N ALA A 499 -0.39 21.43 -2.05
CA ALA A 499 0.00 20.07 -2.42
C ALA A 499 1.43 20.00 -2.95
N TYR A 500 2.06 18.84 -2.75
CA TYR A 500 3.38 18.50 -3.30
C TYR A 500 4.53 19.46 -2.94
N ARG A 501 4.37 20.28 -1.89
CA ARG A 501 5.38 21.21 -1.40
C ARG A 501 5.91 20.79 -0.04
N ALA A 502 7.20 21.03 0.19
CA ALA A 502 7.79 20.86 1.50
C ALA A 502 7.11 21.80 2.53
N PHE A 503 7.02 21.35 3.78
CA PHE A 503 6.41 22.08 4.90
C PHE A 503 4.89 22.34 4.82
N HIS A 504 4.24 22.03 3.70
CA HIS A 504 2.79 22.13 3.52
C HIS A 504 2.10 20.79 3.82
N SER A 505 0.84 20.83 4.23
CA SER A 505 0.00 19.65 4.43
C SER A 505 -1.49 19.97 4.22
N THR A 506 -2.35 18.95 4.18
CA THR A 506 -3.80 19.16 4.21
C THR A 506 -4.24 19.93 5.45
N GLU A 507 -3.60 19.68 6.59
CA GLU A 507 -3.91 20.36 7.86
C GLU A 507 -3.46 21.84 7.84
N THR A 508 -2.34 22.19 7.21
CA THR A 508 -1.95 23.61 7.08
C THR A 508 -2.90 24.37 6.16
N ALA A 509 -3.31 23.76 5.05
CA ALA A 509 -4.30 24.35 4.15
C ALA A 509 -5.65 24.57 4.84
N LEU A 510 -6.15 23.54 5.54
CA LEU A 510 -7.39 23.63 6.30
C LEU A 510 -7.31 24.67 7.42
N LEU A 511 -6.17 24.81 8.10
CA LEU A 511 -5.99 25.83 9.14
C LEU A 511 -6.12 27.25 8.59
N LYS A 512 -5.60 27.51 7.38
CA LYS A 512 -5.72 28.81 6.72
C LYS A 512 -7.17 29.11 6.34
N VAL A 513 -7.85 28.19 5.66
CA VAL A 513 -9.27 28.36 5.27
C VAL A 513 -10.16 28.50 6.52
N HIS A 514 -9.96 27.65 7.53
CA HIS A 514 -10.69 27.73 8.80
C HIS A 514 -10.43 29.07 9.51
N HIS A 515 -9.18 29.53 9.59
CA HIS A 515 -8.85 30.82 10.19
C HIS A 515 -9.60 31.96 9.51
N ASP A 516 -9.59 32.02 8.18
CA ASP A 516 -10.23 33.09 7.42
C ASP A 516 -11.75 33.12 7.61
N VAL A 517 -12.40 31.96 7.55
CA VAL A 517 -13.85 31.84 7.78
C VAL A 517 -14.19 32.25 9.22
N VAL A 518 -13.46 31.76 10.21
CA VAL A 518 -13.72 32.05 11.62
C VAL A 518 -13.47 33.53 11.96
N VAL A 519 -12.50 34.18 11.31
CA VAL A 519 -12.30 35.64 11.41
C VAL A 519 -13.52 36.41 10.90
N ALA A 520 -14.11 35.99 9.78
CA ALA A 520 -15.33 36.61 9.26
C ALA A 520 -16.52 36.42 10.22
N LEU A 521 -16.72 35.19 10.71
CA LEU A 521 -17.79 34.86 11.66
C LEU A 521 -17.66 35.63 12.99
N ASP A 522 -16.43 35.81 13.49
CA ASP A 522 -16.17 36.60 14.71
C ASP A 522 -16.56 38.07 14.53
N LYS A 523 -16.48 38.60 13.30
CA LYS A 523 -16.92 39.95 12.96
C LYS A 523 -18.45 40.05 12.74
N GLY A 524 -19.18 38.94 12.84
CA GLY A 524 -20.62 38.88 12.53
C GLY A 524 -20.93 38.92 11.04
N LEU A 525 -19.94 38.63 10.19
CA LEU A 525 -20.06 38.46 8.75
C LEU A 525 -20.28 36.99 8.40
N CYS A 526 -20.60 36.70 7.15
CA CYS A 526 -20.75 35.35 6.62
C CYS A 526 -19.66 35.05 5.57
N SER A 527 -19.46 33.79 5.19
CA SER A 527 -18.49 33.41 4.17
C SER A 527 -19.08 32.36 3.25
N VAL A 528 -19.00 32.57 1.95
CA VAL A 528 -19.36 31.56 0.94
C VAL A 528 -18.08 30.81 0.57
N LEU A 529 -18.13 29.48 0.53
CA LEU A 529 -17.05 28.60 0.06
C LEU A 529 -17.57 27.74 -1.08
N ILE A 530 -16.81 27.70 -2.16
CA ILE A 530 -17.04 26.91 -3.36
C ILE A 530 -15.85 25.99 -3.56
N MET A 531 -16.11 24.69 -3.78
CA MET A 531 -15.08 23.69 -4.03
C MET A 531 -15.24 23.16 -5.45
N LEU A 532 -14.23 23.38 -6.28
CA LEU A 532 -14.18 22.95 -7.66
C LEU A 532 -13.54 21.56 -7.78
N ASP A 533 -14.10 20.69 -8.61
CA ASP A 533 -13.55 19.36 -8.94
C ASP A 533 -13.24 19.30 -10.45
N LEU A 534 -12.11 18.69 -10.82
CA LEU A 534 -11.73 18.51 -12.23
C LEU A 534 -11.91 17.05 -12.68
N SER A 535 -12.31 16.88 -13.93
CA SER A 535 -12.40 15.56 -14.55
C SER A 535 -11.05 15.16 -15.16
N ALA A 536 -10.41 14.15 -14.56
CA ALA A 536 -9.17 13.54 -15.08
C ALA A 536 -8.00 14.55 -15.24
N ALA A 537 -7.82 15.42 -14.25
CA ALA A 537 -6.93 16.59 -14.29
C ALA A 537 -5.49 16.33 -14.80
N PHE A 538 -4.89 15.18 -14.45
CA PHE A 538 -3.54 14.81 -14.91
C PHE A 538 -3.52 14.25 -16.32
N ASP A 539 -4.59 13.55 -16.73
CA ASP A 539 -4.65 12.78 -17.96
C ASP A 539 -4.99 13.66 -19.19
N VAL A 540 -5.47 14.89 -18.96
CA VAL A 540 -5.93 15.81 -20.02
C VAL A 540 -4.95 16.97 -20.31
N ILE A 541 -3.82 17.04 -19.60
CA ILE A 541 -2.84 18.12 -19.77
C ILE A 541 -2.33 18.15 -21.21
N ASP A 542 -2.54 19.26 -21.89
CA ASP A 542 -2.00 19.49 -23.22
C ASP A 542 -0.50 19.80 -23.18
N HIS A 543 0.30 19.05 -23.95
CA HIS A 543 1.75 19.20 -23.96
C HIS A 543 2.18 20.52 -24.61
N GLY A 544 1.50 20.99 -25.67
CA GLY A 544 1.83 22.24 -26.36
C GLY A 544 1.60 23.47 -25.49
N ILE A 545 0.46 23.52 -24.78
CA ILE A 545 0.17 24.58 -23.79
C ILE A 545 1.17 24.51 -22.64
N LEU A 546 1.45 23.31 -22.13
CA LEU A 546 2.43 23.12 -21.06
C LEU A 546 3.81 23.67 -21.44
N PHE A 547 4.36 23.31 -22.61
CA PHE A 547 5.70 23.75 -23.01
C PHE A 547 5.78 25.26 -23.18
N ARG A 548 4.76 25.89 -23.79
CA ARG A 548 4.68 27.36 -23.88
C ARG A 548 4.68 28.00 -22.49
N ARG A 549 3.93 27.45 -21.54
CA ARG A 549 3.89 27.97 -20.17
C ARG A 549 5.22 27.80 -19.44
N LEU A 550 5.87 26.64 -19.59
CA LEU A 550 7.21 26.40 -19.01
C LEU A 550 8.23 27.42 -19.54
N GLU A 551 8.17 27.73 -20.84
CA GLU A 551 9.04 28.71 -21.48
C GLU A 551 8.73 30.15 -21.04
N HIS A 552 7.48 30.59 -21.20
CA HIS A 552 7.10 31.99 -21.02
C HIS A 552 6.85 32.39 -19.56
N SER A 553 6.25 31.53 -18.74
CA SER A 553 5.89 31.86 -17.34
C SER A 553 6.91 31.39 -16.31
N TYR A 554 7.65 30.33 -16.64
CA TYR A 554 8.64 29.77 -15.73
C TYR A 554 10.07 29.99 -16.22
N GLY A 555 10.30 30.52 -17.42
CA GLY A 555 11.65 30.76 -17.93
C GLY A 555 12.47 29.49 -18.09
N ILE A 556 11.84 28.35 -18.39
CA ILE A 556 12.53 27.09 -18.69
C ILE A 556 12.67 26.99 -20.21
N CYS A 557 13.89 27.13 -20.71
CA CYS A 557 14.17 27.13 -22.15
C CYS A 557 15.36 26.20 -22.48
N GLY A 558 15.87 26.27 -23.72
CA GLY A 558 17.08 25.56 -24.12
C GLY A 558 17.00 24.03 -23.97
N SER A 559 18.09 23.43 -23.50
CA SER A 559 18.22 21.98 -23.28
C SER A 559 17.27 21.49 -22.17
N ALA A 560 17.00 22.32 -21.15
CA ALA A 560 16.06 21.96 -20.10
C ALA A 560 14.63 21.77 -20.63
N LEU A 561 14.16 22.69 -21.49
CA LEU A 561 12.85 22.56 -22.14
C LEU A 561 12.83 21.38 -23.12
N GLN A 562 13.91 21.16 -23.87
CA GLN A 562 14.02 20.03 -24.79
C GLN A 562 13.94 18.68 -24.06
N TRP A 563 14.55 18.58 -22.88
CA TRP A 563 14.43 17.40 -22.02
C TRP A 563 12.99 17.18 -21.56
N MET A 564 12.27 18.24 -21.17
CA MET A 564 10.85 18.16 -20.78
C MET A 564 9.96 17.67 -21.95
N LYS A 565 10.26 18.12 -23.18
CA LYS A 565 9.62 17.61 -24.40
C LYS A 565 9.90 16.13 -24.58
N SER A 566 11.18 15.72 -24.53
CA SER A 566 11.59 14.32 -24.66
C SER A 566 10.96 13.41 -23.59
N TYR A 567 10.77 13.91 -22.35
CA TYR A 567 10.17 13.16 -21.25
C TYR A 567 8.70 12.79 -21.48
N LEU A 568 7.93 13.67 -22.12
CA LEU A 568 6.49 13.49 -22.39
C LEU A 568 6.19 12.89 -23.78
N ASP A 569 7.11 13.05 -24.73
CA ASP A 569 6.98 12.53 -26.08
C ASP A 569 7.11 10.99 -26.14
N GLN A 570 6.38 10.34 -27.05
CA GLN A 570 6.41 8.89 -27.31
C GLN A 570 6.22 8.02 -26.05
N ARG A 571 5.31 8.41 -25.17
CA ARG A 571 4.98 7.61 -23.98
C ARG A 571 3.91 6.58 -24.28
N SER A 572 3.99 5.44 -23.61
CA SER A 572 2.99 4.38 -23.75
C SER A 572 2.58 3.80 -22.39
N GLN A 573 1.37 3.25 -22.35
CA GLN A 573 0.84 2.56 -21.18
C GLN A 573 0.22 1.21 -21.54
N THR A 574 0.39 0.24 -20.63
CA THR A 574 -0.28 -1.06 -20.66
C THR A 574 -1.03 -1.29 -19.36
N ILE A 575 -2.22 -1.88 -19.40
CA ILE A 575 -2.99 -2.24 -18.20
C ILE A 575 -2.56 -3.62 -17.74
N ALA A 576 -2.29 -3.78 -16.44
CA ALA A 576 -1.96 -5.07 -15.83
C ALA A 576 -3.09 -5.55 -14.90
N ILE A 577 -3.60 -6.75 -15.17
CA ILE A 577 -4.59 -7.47 -14.35
C ILE A 577 -4.07 -8.89 -14.14
N GLY A 578 -3.90 -9.29 -12.88
CA GLY A 578 -3.26 -10.56 -12.56
C GLY A 578 -1.85 -10.63 -13.17
N SER A 579 -1.61 -11.67 -13.98
CA SER A 579 -0.40 -11.86 -14.79
C SER A 579 -0.55 -11.39 -16.25
N SER A 580 -1.72 -10.90 -16.64
CA SER A 580 -2.05 -10.50 -18.02
C SER A 580 -1.83 -9.01 -18.24
N PHE A 581 -1.43 -8.66 -19.47
CA PHE A 581 -1.18 -7.29 -19.91
C PHE A 581 -2.05 -6.96 -21.12
N SER A 582 -2.65 -5.76 -21.13
CA SER A 582 -3.37 -5.26 -22.30
C SER A 582 -2.42 -4.92 -23.44
N GLU A 583 -3.01 -4.65 -24.61
CA GLU A 583 -2.31 -3.94 -25.68
C GLU A 583 -1.75 -2.59 -25.20
N SER A 584 -0.61 -2.22 -25.78
CA SER A 584 0.08 -0.96 -25.47
C SER A 584 -0.59 0.20 -26.19
N LYS A 585 -0.95 1.24 -25.44
CA LYS A 585 -1.54 2.46 -25.99
C LYS A 585 -0.61 3.64 -25.82
N GLU A 586 -0.45 4.42 -26.89
CA GLU A 586 0.32 5.65 -26.86
C GLU A 586 -0.44 6.75 -26.10
N LEU A 587 0.33 7.57 -25.38
CA LEU A 587 -0.14 8.71 -24.59
C LEU A 587 0.36 10.00 -25.23
N THR A 588 -0.48 10.60 -26.07
CA THR A 588 -0.20 11.87 -26.75
C THR A 588 -0.55 13.10 -25.89
N ILE A 589 -1.30 12.90 -24.80
CA ILE A 589 -1.70 13.94 -23.86
C ILE A 589 -1.63 13.43 -22.41
N GLY A 590 -1.62 14.37 -21.48
CA GLY A 590 -1.59 14.10 -20.05
C GLY A 590 -0.19 13.79 -19.52
N VAL A 591 -0.13 13.58 -18.21
CA VAL A 591 1.07 13.16 -17.48
C VAL A 591 0.78 11.88 -16.69
N PRO A 592 1.72 10.92 -16.65
CA PRO A 592 1.48 9.61 -16.05
C PRO A 592 1.18 9.71 -14.54
N GLN A 593 0.01 9.20 -14.11
CA GLN A 593 -0.44 9.22 -12.72
C GLN A 593 0.36 8.24 -11.85
N GLY A 594 1.46 8.73 -11.26
CA GLY A 594 2.42 7.90 -10.50
C GLY A 594 3.89 8.25 -10.77
N SER A 595 4.12 9.16 -11.71
CA SER A 595 5.38 9.86 -11.93
C SER A 595 5.77 10.77 -10.76
N VAL A 596 7.04 11.15 -10.76
CA VAL A 596 7.58 12.13 -9.81
C VAL A 596 7.31 13.56 -10.30
N LEU A 597 7.41 13.78 -11.62
CA LEU A 597 7.22 15.11 -12.21
C LEU A 597 5.76 15.49 -12.44
N GLY A 598 4.85 14.53 -12.69
CA GLY A 598 3.44 14.80 -12.98
C GLY A 598 2.76 15.75 -11.98
N PRO A 599 2.87 15.52 -10.65
CA PRO A 599 2.36 16.43 -9.63
C PRO A 599 2.88 17.88 -9.72
N LYS A 600 4.17 18.06 -10.00
CA LYS A 600 4.79 19.39 -10.15
C LYS A 600 4.32 20.07 -11.44
N ILE A 601 4.31 19.32 -12.54
CA ILE A 601 3.81 19.78 -13.84
C ILE A 601 2.38 20.30 -13.71
N TYR A 602 1.50 19.55 -13.06
CA TYR A 602 0.12 19.97 -12.85
C TYR A 602 0.03 21.28 -12.04
N CYS A 603 0.73 21.39 -10.91
CA CYS A 603 0.69 22.62 -10.12
C CYS A 603 1.22 23.84 -10.89
N MET A 604 2.26 23.64 -11.71
CA MET A 604 2.78 24.71 -12.57
C MET A 604 1.78 25.08 -13.67
N PHE A 605 1.09 24.09 -14.23
CA PHE A 605 0.07 24.27 -15.25
C PHE A 605 -1.16 25.01 -14.70
N SER A 606 -1.65 24.66 -13.52
CA SER A 606 -2.89 25.21 -12.94
C SER A 606 -2.70 26.53 -12.21
N LYS A 607 -1.47 27.05 -12.09
CA LYS A 607 -1.15 28.30 -11.37
C LYS A 607 -2.03 29.50 -11.77
N PRO A 608 -2.32 29.78 -13.05
CA PRO A 608 -3.07 30.97 -13.44
C PRO A 608 -4.52 31.05 -12.89
N ILE A 609 -5.09 29.94 -12.40
CA ILE A 609 -6.37 29.94 -11.69
C ILE A 609 -6.32 30.88 -10.47
N SER A 610 -5.18 30.93 -9.79
CA SER A 610 -4.96 31.83 -8.66
C SER A 610 -5.08 33.30 -9.07
N ASP A 611 -4.48 33.68 -10.19
CA ASP A 611 -4.51 35.04 -10.72
C ASP A 611 -5.94 35.46 -11.14
N ILE A 612 -6.73 34.53 -11.69
CA ILE A 612 -8.17 34.75 -11.97
C ILE A 612 -8.93 35.05 -10.67
N CYS A 613 -8.74 34.23 -9.63
CA CYS A 613 -9.40 34.44 -8.34
C CYS A 613 -9.05 35.81 -7.74
N LEU A 614 -7.76 36.19 -7.80
CA LEU A 614 -7.29 37.47 -7.28
C LEU A 614 -7.86 38.67 -8.04
N ARG A 615 -7.98 38.60 -9.37
CA ARG A 615 -8.61 39.66 -10.19
C ARG A 615 -10.05 39.96 -9.76
N HIS A 616 -10.79 38.94 -9.35
CA HIS A 616 -12.17 39.09 -8.84
C HIS A 616 -12.25 39.43 -7.34
N SER A 617 -11.12 39.69 -6.69
CA SER A 617 -11.02 39.89 -5.24
C SER A 617 -11.57 38.72 -4.43
N MET A 618 -11.42 37.49 -4.95
CA MET A 618 -11.77 36.25 -4.26
C MET A 618 -10.57 35.72 -3.49
N ARG A 619 -10.82 35.10 -2.34
CA ARG A 619 -9.80 34.29 -1.67
C ARG A 619 -9.85 32.90 -2.24
N TYR A 620 -8.71 32.23 -2.25
CA TYR A 620 -8.62 30.86 -2.72
C TYR A 620 -7.66 30.04 -1.85
N HIS A 621 -7.72 28.72 -2.02
CA HIS A 621 -6.71 27.81 -1.51
C HIS A 621 -6.70 26.55 -2.38
N CYS A 622 -5.53 26.15 -2.86
CA CYS A 622 -5.38 25.01 -3.74
C CYS A 622 -4.68 23.86 -3.03
N TYR A 623 -5.14 22.63 -3.28
CA TYR A 623 -4.45 21.41 -2.88
C TYR A 623 -4.52 20.41 -4.04
N ALA A 624 -3.47 20.41 -4.86
CA ALA A 624 -3.44 19.67 -6.12
C ALA A 624 -4.59 20.18 -7.01
N ASP A 625 -5.47 19.29 -7.47
CA ASP A 625 -6.65 19.58 -8.28
C ASP A 625 -7.82 20.16 -7.48
N ASP A 626 -7.88 19.92 -6.17
CA ASP A 626 -8.91 20.49 -5.31
C ASP A 626 -8.69 22.01 -5.17
N THR A 627 -9.56 22.81 -5.78
CA THR A 627 -9.51 24.28 -5.73
C THR A 627 -10.67 24.82 -4.90
N GLN A 628 -10.34 25.58 -3.86
CA GLN A 628 -11.31 26.18 -2.95
C GLN A 628 -11.33 27.68 -3.17
N ILE A 629 -12.50 28.24 -3.40
CA ILE A 629 -12.71 29.68 -3.62
C ILE A 629 -13.68 30.16 -2.57
N TYR A 630 -13.37 31.25 -1.88
CA TYR A 630 -14.24 31.76 -0.84
C TYR A 630 -14.25 33.28 -0.77
N LEU A 631 -15.42 33.79 -0.42
CA LEU A 631 -15.71 35.22 -0.31
C LEU A 631 -16.38 35.50 1.03
N VAL A 632 -15.93 36.58 1.69
CA VAL A 632 -16.59 37.10 2.88
C VAL A 632 -17.70 38.04 2.46
N ILE A 633 -18.89 37.84 3.02
CA ILE A 633 -20.11 38.56 2.66
C ILE A 633 -20.81 39.17 3.89
N GLU A 634 -21.54 40.25 3.66
CA GLU A 634 -22.44 40.85 4.66
C GLU A 634 -23.86 40.29 4.46
N PRO A 635 -24.47 39.62 5.46
CA PRO A 635 -25.77 38.93 5.30
C PRO A 635 -26.93 39.78 4.77
N LEU A 636 -26.88 41.10 4.97
CA LEU A 636 -27.99 42.03 4.67
C LEU A 636 -27.74 42.92 3.45
N LYS A 637 -26.66 42.72 2.69
CA LYS A 637 -26.32 43.57 1.54
C LYS A 637 -26.07 42.78 0.27
N ASN A 638 -26.78 43.17 -0.80
CA ASN A 638 -26.52 42.85 -2.20
C ASN A 638 -26.18 41.37 -2.49
N LEU A 639 -27.07 40.44 -2.10
CA LEU A 639 -26.93 39.03 -2.47
C LEU A 639 -26.84 38.83 -3.99
N ASP A 640 -27.53 39.66 -4.77
CA ASP A 640 -27.48 39.61 -6.24
C ASP A 640 -26.11 40.03 -6.79
N ASP A 641 -25.48 41.07 -6.22
CA ASP A 641 -24.11 41.47 -6.58
C ASP A 641 -23.10 40.37 -6.22
N ILE A 642 -23.23 39.79 -5.03
CA ILE A 642 -22.39 38.68 -4.58
C ILE A 642 -22.50 37.49 -5.53
N THR A 643 -23.74 37.10 -5.88
CA THR A 643 -24.02 35.98 -6.77
C THR A 643 -23.46 36.28 -8.16
N SER A 644 -23.65 37.51 -8.66
CA SER A 644 -23.09 37.96 -9.94
C SER A 644 -21.57 37.89 -9.95
N ARG A 645 -20.89 38.38 -8.90
CA ARG A 645 -19.43 38.32 -8.77
C ARG A 645 -18.90 36.88 -8.71
N LEU A 646 -19.56 36.00 -7.97
CA LEU A 646 -19.20 34.59 -7.91
C LEU A 646 -19.39 33.92 -9.28
N THR A 647 -20.52 34.14 -9.94
CA THR A 647 -20.81 33.59 -11.27
C THR A 647 -19.82 34.09 -12.32
N VAL A 648 -19.48 35.38 -12.34
CA VAL A 648 -18.47 35.93 -13.28
C VAL A 648 -17.10 35.29 -13.02
N CYS A 649 -16.66 35.20 -11.76
CA CYS A 649 -15.39 34.56 -11.43
C CYS A 649 -15.36 33.08 -11.85
N LEU A 650 -16.45 32.35 -11.61
CA LEU A 650 -16.54 30.94 -11.99
C LEU A 650 -16.57 30.75 -13.50
N ASN A 651 -17.27 31.62 -14.24
CA ASN A 651 -17.30 31.60 -15.69
C ASN A 651 -15.90 31.88 -16.27
N ASP A 652 -15.18 32.89 -15.75
CA ASP A 652 -13.80 33.16 -16.18
C ASP A 652 -12.87 31.96 -15.93
N ILE A 653 -13.04 31.26 -14.80
CA ILE A 653 -12.29 30.03 -14.50
C ILE A 653 -12.67 28.92 -15.48
N ARG A 654 -13.96 28.73 -15.75
CA ARG A 654 -14.46 27.72 -16.69
C ARG A 654 -13.92 27.99 -18.11
N ASP A 655 -13.99 29.23 -18.55
CA ASP A 655 -13.59 29.63 -19.89
C ASP A 655 -12.07 29.52 -20.04
N TRP A 656 -11.31 29.93 -19.01
CA TRP A 656 -9.86 29.67 -18.96
C TRP A 656 -9.55 28.18 -18.99
N MET A 657 -10.25 27.35 -18.21
CA MET A 657 -10.06 25.91 -18.20
C MET A 657 -10.35 25.30 -19.58
N ASN A 658 -11.42 25.73 -20.26
CA ASN A 658 -11.76 25.28 -21.60
C ASN A 658 -10.66 25.63 -22.62
N VAL A 659 -10.17 26.87 -22.62
CA VAL A 659 -9.03 27.32 -23.47
C VAL A 659 -7.75 26.54 -23.18
N ASN A 660 -7.57 26.09 -21.93
CA ASN A 660 -6.45 25.27 -21.49
C ASN A 660 -6.72 23.76 -21.54
N LEU A 661 -7.83 23.35 -22.16
CA LEU A 661 -8.22 21.96 -22.39
C LEU A 661 -8.36 21.14 -21.08
N LEU A 662 -8.78 21.80 -20.01
CA LEU A 662 -9.16 21.21 -18.73
C LEU A 662 -10.69 21.14 -18.60
N LYS A 663 -11.22 19.99 -18.19
CA LYS A 663 -12.67 19.82 -17.96
C LYS A 663 -13.03 20.01 -16.48
N LEU A 664 -13.67 21.13 -16.17
CA LEU A 664 -14.31 21.35 -14.88
C LEU A 664 -15.53 20.42 -14.71
N ASN A 665 -15.71 19.88 -13.50
CA ASN A 665 -16.86 19.05 -13.15
C ASN A 665 -17.91 19.87 -12.40
N GLU A 666 -18.88 20.39 -13.15
CA GLU A 666 -19.95 21.24 -12.61
C GLU A 666 -20.83 20.46 -11.62
N ASP A 667 -21.18 19.20 -11.92
CA ASP A 667 -22.06 18.36 -11.07
C ASP A 667 -21.48 18.06 -9.69
N LYS A 668 -20.15 18.03 -9.57
CA LYS A 668 -19.45 17.79 -8.30
C LYS A 668 -19.02 19.06 -7.59
N THR A 669 -19.26 20.21 -8.19
CA THR A 669 -18.92 21.48 -7.55
C THR A 669 -19.83 21.67 -6.33
N GLU A 670 -19.25 21.82 -5.15
CA GLU A 670 -19.99 21.97 -3.89
C GLU A 670 -19.93 23.43 -3.40
N LEU A 671 -21.04 23.93 -2.88
CA LEU A 671 -21.16 25.25 -2.27
C LEU A 671 -21.61 25.15 -0.80
N MET A 672 -21.01 25.96 0.08
CA MET A 672 -21.45 26.11 1.46
C MET A 672 -21.38 27.56 1.93
N VAL A 673 -22.45 28.02 2.57
CA VAL A 673 -22.47 29.30 3.28
C VAL A 673 -22.24 29.10 4.77
N PHE A 674 -21.18 29.72 5.29
CA PHE A 674 -20.89 29.81 6.71
C PHE A 674 -21.52 31.07 7.30
N ALA A 675 -22.30 30.90 8.36
CA ALA A 675 -22.96 32.00 9.04
C ALA A 675 -22.95 31.84 10.57
N PRO A 676 -22.89 32.95 11.34
CA PRO A 676 -23.12 32.91 12.78
C PRO A 676 -24.51 32.34 13.08
N LYS A 677 -24.65 31.57 14.18
CA LYS A 677 -25.91 30.88 14.53
C LYS A 677 -27.16 31.75 14.51
N ASN A 678 -27.04 33.00 14.94
CA ASN A 678 -28.14 33.96 14.98
C ASN A 678 -28.50 34.56 13.61
N LYS A 679 -27.70 34.33 12.57
CA LYS A 679 -27.86 34.87 11.22
C LYS A 679 -28.03 33.81 10.12
N ILE A 680 -28.04 32.52 10.49
CA ILE A 680 -28.24 31.43 9.51
C ILE A 680 -29.56 31.61 8.77
N ASP A 681 -30.59 32.07 9.49
CA ASP A 681 -31.93 32.21 8.95
C ASP A 681 -32.05 33.36 7.93
N GLU A 682 -31.14 34.33 7.99
CA GLU A 682 -31.08 35.47 7.06
C GLU A 682 -30.53 35.08 5.68
N ILE A 683 -29.80 33.96 5.57
CA ILE A 683 -29.21 33.48 4.29
C ILE A 683 -29.82 32.12 3.90
N ARG A 684 -31.08 31.89 4.25
CA ARG A 684 -31.81 30.71 3.77
C ARG A 684 -31.96 30.80 2.25
N ASP A 685 -31.78 29.66 1.59
CA ASP A 685 -31.97 29.48 0.14
C ASP A 685 -30.96 30.16 -0.80
N PHE A 686 -29.75 30.45 -0.34
CA PHE A 686 -28.66 30.86 -1.23
C PHE A 686 -28.42 29.80 -2.32
N LYS A 687 -28.49 30.22 -3.57
CA LYS A 687 -28.28 29.39 -4.76
C LYS A 687 -27.40 30.13 -5.75
N LEU A 688 -26.57 29.38 -6.45
CA LEU A 688 -25.66 29.90 -7.46
C LEU A 688 -25.93 29.18 -8.78
N THR A 689 -26.23 29.94 -9.83
CA THR A 689 -26.30 29.38 -11.18
C THR A 689 -24.90 29.35 -11.77
N PHE A 690 -24.46 28.19 -12.23
CA PHE A 690 -23.17 27.99 -12.86
C PHE A 690 -23.29 26.99 -14.01
N GLY A 691 -23.01 27.45 -15.24
CA GLY A 691 -23.38 26.70 -16.45
C GLY A 691 -24.89 26.51 -16.53
N ASP A 692 -25.32 25.30 -16.86
CA ASP A 692 -26.73 24.90 -16.90
C ASP A 692 -27.22 24.37 -15.54
N ASN A 693 -26.35 24.35 -14.54
CA ASN A 693 -26.60 23.76 -13.23
C ASN A 693 -26.89 24.83 -12.16
N ILE A 694 -27.77 24.48 -11.23
CA ILE A 694 -28.02 25.28 -10.02
C ILE A 694 -27.32 24.58 -8.85
N ILE A 695 -26.35 25.26 -8.26
CA ILE A 695 -25.61 24.78 -7.09
C ILE A 695 -26.30 25.30 -5.83
N TYR A 696 -26.74 24.35 -4.99
CA TYR A 696 -27.44 24.63 -3.74
C TYR A 696 -26.48 24.66 -2.54
N ASP A 697 -26.82 25.47 -1.54
CA ASP A 697 -26.09 25.52 -0.27
C ASP A 697 -26.16 24.20 0.51
N ALA A 698 -25.02 23.51 0.57
CA ALA A 698 -24.89 22.22 1.23
C ALA A 698 -24.93 22.35 2.76
N GLN A 699 -25.62 21.42 3.42
CA GLN A 699 -25.63 21.34 4.89
C GLN A 699 -24.27 20.91 5.46
N PHE A 700 -23.54 20.07 4.71
CA PHE A 700 -22.24 19.54 5.10
C PHE A 700 -21.36 19.35 3.88
N ILE A 701 -20.10 19.78 3.97
CA ILE A 701 -19.08 19.54 2.94
C ILE A 701 -17.91 18.77 3.54
N LYS A 702 -17.17 18.06 2.69
CA LYS A 702 -15.94 17.36 3.08
C LYS A 702 -14.74 18.00 2.39
N ASN A 703 -14.03 18.85 3.13
CA ASN A 703 -12.86 19.59 2.66
C ASN A 703 -11.57 18.89 3.12
N LEU A 704 -10.75 18.39 2.19
CA LEU A 704 -9.44 17.74 2.45
C LEU A 704 -9.46 16.68 3.59
N GLY A 705 -10.59 15.99 3.73
CA GLY A 705 -10.80 14.96 4.75
C GLY A 705 -11.46 15.43 6.06
N ALA A 706 -11.65 16.73 6.26
CA ALA A 706 -12.40 17.31 7.38
C ALA A 706 -13.84 17.64 6.98
N HIS A 707 -14.79 17.46 7.90
CA HIS A 707 -16.19 17.82 7.68
C HIS A 707 -16.49 19.18 8.26
N PHE A 708 -17.03 20.07 7.44
CA PHE A 708 -17.54 21.36 7.84
C PHE A 708 -19.07 21.40 7.72
N ASP A 709 -19.67 22.19 8.59
CA ASP A 709 -21.08 22.51 8.68
C ASP A 709 -21.23 24.05 8.67
N LYS A 710 -22.44 24.56 8.43
CA LYS A 710 -22.71 26.00 8.32
C LYS A 710 -22.20 26.85 9.49
N THR A 711 -22.06 26.26 10.67
CA THR A 711 -21.61 26.94 11.90
C THR A 711 -20.19 26.59 12.33
N LEU A 712 -19.47 25.77 11.56
CA LEU A 712 -18.19 25.19 11.93
C LEU A 712 -18.20 24.56 13.34
N SER A 713 -19.28 23.88 13.73
CA SER A 713 -19.39 23.22 15.04
C SER A 713 -18.40 22.07 15.23
N MET A 714 -17.92 21.48 14.12
CA MET A 714 -17.07 20.29 14.08
C MET A 714 -17.72 19.02 14.67
N GLU A 715 -19.04 19.01 14.88
CA GLU A 715 -19.74 17.87 15.46
C GLU A 715 -19.70 16.64 14.55
N LYS A 716 -20.03 16.80 13.26
CA LYS A 716 -20.01 15.71 12.27
C LYS A 716 -18.62 15.08 12.16
N GLN A 717 -17.58 15.91 12.19
CA GLN A 717 -16.18 15.46 12.18
C GLN A 717 -15.88 14.59 13.41
N CYS A 718 -16.15 15.10 14.62
CA CYS A 718 -15.93 14.36 15.87
C CYS A 718 -16.74 13.04 15.92
N ASN A 719 -17.97 13.05 15.41
CA ASN A 719 -18.84 11.88 15.35
C ASN A 719 -18.29 10.79 14.42
N GLN A 720 -17.80 11.18 13.24
CA GLN A 720 -17.20 10.22 12.29
C GLN A 720 -15.87 9.66 12.79
N ILE A 721 -15.00 10.51 13.37
CA ILE A 721 -13.75 10.05 13.99
C ILE A 721 -14.06 9.04 15.09
N SER A 722 -15.01 9.36 15.97
CA SER A 722 -15.44 8.46 17.06
C SER A 722 -15.97 7.14 16.51
N LYS A 723 -16.88 7.17 15.51
CA LYS A 723 -17.44 5.97 14.88
C LYS A 723 -16.34 5.09 14.28
N SER A 724 -15.41 5.66 13.53
CA SER A 724 -14.29 4.93 12.93
C SER A 724 -13.36 4.34 14.00
N CYS A 725 -13.04 5.10 15.05
CA CYS A 725 -12.18 4.63 16.12
C CYS A 725 -12.83 3.50 16.92
N TYR A 726 -14.11 3.61 17.31
CA TYR A 726 -14.81 2.54 18.01
C TYR A 726 -14.95 1.26 17.18
N PHE A 727 -15.13 1.38 15.86
CA PHE A 727 -15.08 0.23 14.95
C PHE A 727 -13.73 -0.50 15.07
N HIS A 728 -12.61 0.23 15.03
CA HIS A 728 -11.29 -0.37 15.20
C HIS A 728 -11.04 -0.90 16.60
N LEU A 729 -11.44 -0.17 17.66
CA LEU A 729 -11.32 -0.61 19.04
C LEU A 729 -12.10 -1.90 19.30
N ARG A 730 -13.31 -2.05 18.73
CA ARG A 730 -14.09 -3.30 18.82
C ARG A 730 -13.34 -4.46 18.18
N ASN A 731 -12.76 -4.25 17.00
CA ASN A 731 -12.01 -5.30 16.30
C ASN A 731 -10.73 -5.68 17.06
N ILE A 732 -9.97 -4.70 17.57
CA ILE A 732 -8.78 -4.95 18.40
C ILE A 732 -9.18 -5.64 19.71
N GLY A 733 -10.27 -5.20 20.35
CA GLY A 733 -10.80 -5.79 21.58
C GLY A 733 -11.11 -7.28 21.43
N ARG A 734 -11.70 -7.70 20.31
CA ARG A 734 -11.97 -9.12 19.99
C ARG A 734 -10.70 -9.97 19.97
N ILE A 735 -9.62 -9.45 19.41
CA ILE A 735 -8.34 -10.16 19.30
C ILE A 735 -7.37 -9.84 20.45
N ARG A 736 -7.75 -8.98 21.41
CA ARG A 736 -6.83 -8.46 22.45
C ARG A 736 -6.14 -9.55 23.26
N HIS A 737 -6.83 -10.68 23.50
CA HIS A 737 -6.32 -11.84 24.22
C HIS A 737 -5.16 -12.54 23.48
N LEU A 738 -5.10 -12.41 22.15
CA LEU A 738 -4.05 -12.96 21.28
C LEU A 738 -2.85 -12.01 21.14
N LEU A 739 -3.01 -10.73 21.48
CA LEU A 739 -2.02 -9.69 21.22
C LEU A 739 -1.09 -9.46 22.44
N PRO A 740 0.23 -9.36 22.22
CA PRO A 740 1.15 -8.71 23.17
C PRO A 740 0.75 -7.26 23.43
N GLU A 741 1.15 -6.69 24.57
CA GLU A 741 0.83 -5.30 24.90
C GLU A 741 1.45 -4.30 23.91
N GLU A 742 2.72 -4.46 23.57
CA GLU A 742 3.41 -3.58 22.61
C GLU A 742 2.76 -3.60 21.21
N LEU A 743 2.40 -4.77 20.69
CA LEU A 743 1.66 -4.86 19.43
C LEU A 743 0.28 -4.18 19.53
N CYS A 744 -0.38 -4.29 20.69
CA CYS A 744 -1.64 -3.60 20.93
C CYS A 744 -1.47 -2.07 20.94
N LYS A 745 -0.39 -1.55 21.57
CA LYS A 745 -0.05 -0.12 21.54
C LYS A 745 0.17 0.35 20.10
N THR A 746 0.92 -0.40 19.29
CA THR A 746 1.17 -0.07 17.87
C THR A 746 -0.12 -0.10 17.04
N LEU A 747 -0.98 -1.09 17.26
CA LEU A 747 -2.29 -1.19 16.61
C LEU A 747 -3.19 0.00 16.94
N ILE A 748 -3.28 0.36 18.22
CA ILE A 748 -4.06 1.51 18.66
C ILE A 748 -3.46 2.80 18.12
N ASN A 749 -2.13 2.95 18.14
CA ASN A 749 -1.48 4.14 17.61
C ASN A 749 -1.77 4.33 16.11
N SER A 750 -1.65 3.25 15.32
CA SER A 750 -1.85 3.28 13.87
C SER A 750 -3.31 3.39 13.44
N LEU A 751 -4.27 2.81 14.18
CA LEU A 751 -5.67 2.77 13.78
C LEU A 751 -6.57 3.77 14.52
N VAL A 752 -6.21 4.20 15.72
CA VAL A 752 -7.04 5.06 16.58
C VAL A 752 -6.35 6.40 16.82
N THR A 753 -5.16 6.40 17.41
CA THR A 753 -4.44 7.65 17.75
C THR A 753 -4.15 8.49 16.50
N SER A 754 -3.71 7.87 15.40
CA SER A 754 -3.49 8.55 14.12
C SER A 754 -4.73 9.29 13.59
N ARG A 755 -5.94 8.76 13.84
CA ARG A 755 -7.21 9.39 13.46
C ARG A 755 -7.61 10.51 14.42
N LEU A 756 -7.32 10.35 15.71
CA LEU A 756 -7.52 11.41 16.71
C LEU A 756 -6.58 12.60 16.48
N ASP A 757 -5.39 12.36 15.92
CA ASP A 757 -4.37 13.39 15.69
C ASP A 757 -4.41 14.05 14.31
N TYR A 758 -5.16 13.48 13.36
CA TYR A 758 -5.31 14.03 12.01
C TYR A 758 -6.28 15.22 12.03
N GLY A 759 -5.78 16.42 11.69
CA GLY A 759 -6.61 17.64 11.65
C GLY A 759 -7.06 18.13 13.03
N ASN A 760 -6.42 17.69 14.11
CA ASN A 760 -6.87 18.00 15.46
C ASN A 760 -6.60 19.45 15.88
N ALA A 761 -5.72 20.17 15.19
CA ALA A 761 -5.52 21.61 15.42
C ALA A 761 -6.81 22.41 15.16
N LEU A 762 -7.68 21.95 14.24
CA LEU A 762 -8.99 22.56 13.94
C LEU A 762 -10.00 22.41 15.09
N LEU A 763 -9.73 21.51 16.04
CA LEU A 763 -10.61 21.23 17.17
C LEU A 763 -10.30 22.11 18.39
N PHE A 764 -9.37 23.04 18.29
CA PHE A 764 -9.13 23.99 19.37
C PHE A 764 -10.36 24.88 19.59
N GLY A 765 -10.75 25.06 20.86
CA GLY A 765 -11.88 25.91 21.25
C GLY A 765 -13.27 25.40 20.84
N VAL A 766 -13.40 24.15 20.35
CA VAL A 766 -14.71 23.52 20.11
C VAL A 766 -15.41 23.18 21.43
N ASN A 767 -16.71 22.86 21.37
CA ASN A 767 -17.49 22.50 22.55
C ASN A 767 -16.83 21.36 23.36
N LYS A 768 -16.66 21.59 24.67
CA LYS A 768 -16.05 20.63 25.62
C LYS A 768 -16.68 19.25 25.53
N PHE A 769 -17.99 19.15 25.32
CA PHE A 769 -18.68 17.85 25.14
C PHE A 769 -18.10 17.02 23.98
N LEU A 770 -17.72 17.66 22.86
CA LEU A 770 -17.11 16.98 21.72
C LEU A 770 -15.69 16.52 22.05
N ILE A 771 -14.92 17.32 22.78
CA ILE A 771 -13.58 16.93 23.26
C ILE A 771 -13.68 15.76 24.23
N GLU A 772 -14.64 15.78 25.16
CA GLU A 772 -14.92 14.67 26.09
C GLU A 772 -15.36 13.39 25.35
N LYS A 773 -16.08 13.53 24.23
CA LYS A 773 -16.41 12.40 23.35
C LYS A 773 -15.16 11.74 22.77
N LEU A 774 -14.22 12.54 22.26
CA LEU A 774 -12.93 12.03 21.77
C LEU A 774 -12.05 11.51 22.92
N GLN A 775 -12.10 12.13 24.10
CA GLN A 775 -11.41 11.63 25.29
C GLN A 775 -11.92 10.24 25.68
N ARG A 776 -13.24 9.98 25.60
CA ARG A 776 -13.81 8.64 25.85
C ARG A 776 -13.26 7.60 24.87
N VAL A 777 -13.01 7.96 23.61
CA VAL A 777 -12.34 7.07 22.65
C VAL A 777 -10.93 6.73 23.11
N GLN A 778 -10.13 7.72 23.52
CA GLN A 778 -8.79 7.49 24.06
C GLN A 778 -8.83 6.64 25.34
N ASN A 779 -9.79 6.89 26.23
CA ASN A 779 -9.97 6.13 27.46
C ASN A 779 -10.29 4.66 27.16
N ALA A 780 -11.20 4.39 26.22
CA ALA A 780 -11.49 3.04 25.77
C ALA A 780 -10.25 2.37 25.16
N ALA A 781 -9.45 3.11 24.40
CA ALA A 781 -8.19 2.62 23.86
C ALA A 781 -7.19 2.23 24.97
N ALA A 782 -7.01 3.09 25.97
CA ALA A 782 -6.13 2.84 27.11
C ALA A 782 -6.55 1.58 27.89
N ARG A 783 -7.86 1.42 28.16
CA ARG A 783 -8.40 0.21 28.81
C ARG A 783 -8.10 -1.07 28.02
N ILE A 784 -8.19 -1.02 26.69
CA ILE A 784 -7.83 -2.18 25.85
C ILE A 784 -6.35 -2.50 25.99
N VAL A 785 -5.46 -1.50 26.02
CA VAL A 785 -4.02 -1.74 26.22
C VAL A 785 -3.76 -2.37 27.58
N SER A 786 -4.18 -1.72 28.66
CA SER A 786 -3.88 -2.11 30.04
C SER A 786 -4.72 -3.29 30.55
N ARG A 787 -5.70 -3.76 29.77
CA ARG A 787 -6.63 -4.84 30.14
C ARG A 787 -7.47 -4.56 31.39
N VAL A 788 -7.62 -3.29 31.75
CA VAL A 788 -8.50 -2.86 32.84
C VAL A 788 -9.95 -3.13 32.43
N ARG A 789 -10.60 -4.07 33.14
CA ARG A 789 -11.97 -4.53 32.82
C ARG A 789 -13.04 -3.67 33.46
N SER A 790 -12.77 -3.08 34.64
CA SER A 790 -13.75 -2.28 35.34
C SER A 790 -13.98 -0.95 34.62
N LYS A 791 -15.24 -0.60 34.37
CA LYS A 791 -15.63 0.73 33.88
C LYS A 791 -15.54 1.80 34.97
N GLN A 792 -15.54 1.38 36.24
CA GLN A 792 -15.58 2.25 37.42
C GLN A 792 -14.18 2.71 37.86
N GLU A 793 -13.13 1.98 37.49
CA GLU A 793 -11.75 2.40 37.74
C GLU A 793 -11.44 3.72 37.02
N HIS A 794 -10.91 4.68 37.76
CA HIS A 794 -10.49 5.97 37.22
C HIS A 794 -9.40 5.76 36.17
N ILE A 795 -9.54 6.37 35.00
CA ILE A 795 -8.66 6.09 33.85
C ILE A 795 -7.37 6.92 33.85
N SER A 796 -7.33 8.02 34.58
CA SER A 796 -6.17 8.93 34.58
C SER A 796 -4.85 8.24 35.01
N PRO A 797 -4.81 7.38 36.03
CA PRO A 797 -3.60 6.61 36.37
C PRO A 797 -3.10 5.74 35.20
N VAL A 798 -4.01 5.11 34.46
CA VAL A 798 -3.66 4.30 33.28
C VAL A 798 -3.08 5.16 32.16
N LEU A 799 -3.67 6.34 31.91
CA LEU A 799 -3.13 7.26 30.91
C LEU A 799 -1.75 7.81 31.30
N GLN A 800 -1.54 8.03 32.60
CA GLN A 800 -0.25 8.45 33.16
C GLN A 800 0.81 7.35 32.98
N GLU A 801 0.49 6.10 33.33
CA GLU A 801 1.36 4.92 33.15
C GLU A 801 1.73 4.71 31.67
N LEU A 802 0.76 4.85 30.76
CA LEU A 802 0.99 4.76 29.32
C LEU A 802 1.73 5.98 28.74
N HIS A 803 1.95 7.03 29.54
CA HIS A 803 2.52 8.31 29.13
C HIS A 803 1.75 8.96 27.96
N TRP A 804 0.41 8.89 28.01
CA TRP A 804 -0.51 9.43 27.02
C TRP A 804 -1.07 10.79 27.45
N LEU A 805 -0.89 11.81 26.61
CA LEU A 805 -1.53 13.11 26.82
C LEU A 805 -3.05 13.01 26.60
N PRO A 806 -3.90 13.62 27.46
CA PRO A 806 -5.32 13.80 27.21
C PRO A 806 -5.57 14.54 25.89
N VAL A 807 -6.69 14.28 25.24
CA VAL A 807 -7.02 14.81 23.90
C VAL A 807 -6.91 16.32 23.83
N VAL A 808 -7.33 17.06 24.86
CA VAL A 808 -7.20 18.52 24.90
C VAL A 808 -5.75 18.98 24.77
N TYR A 809 -4.84 18.35 25.51
CA TYR A 809 -3.41 18.66 25.45
C TYR A 809 -2.75 18.15 24.17
N ARG A 810 -3.31 17.14 23.49
CA ARG A 810 -2.86 16.74 22.15
C ARG A 810 -3.17 17.79 21.10
N ILE A 811 -4.30 18.49 21.25
CA ILE A 811 -4.68 19.61 20.38
C ILE A 811 -3.73 20.79 20.64
N GLU A 812 -3.53 21.17 21.91
CA GLU A 812 -2.57 22.23 22.29
C GLU A 812 -1.16 21.91 21.78
N PHE A 813 -0.70 20.67 21.95
CA PHE A 813 0.57 20.20 21.42
C PHE A 813 0.68 20.42 19.91
N LYS A 814 -0.36 20.09 19.15
CA LYS A 814 -0.36 20.27 17.69
C LYS A 814 -0.30 21.74 17.31
N VAL A 815 -1.13 22.59 17.91
CA VAL A 815 -1.13 24.04 17.64
C VAL A 815 0.25 24.63 17.93
N LEU A 816 0.83 24.34 19.09
CA LEU A 816 2.17 24.82 19.47
C LEU A 816 3.28 24.31 18.55
N VAL A 817 3.17 23.10 18.02
CA VAL A 817 4.11 22.59 17.00
C VAL A 817 3.99 23.36 15.69
N TYR A 818 2.78 23.77 15.27
CA TYR A 818 2.62 24.65 14.11
C TYR A 818 3.15 26.06 14.37
N VAL A 819 2.96 26.61 15.58
CA VAL A 819 3.55 27.90 15.99
C VAL A 819 5.07 27.86 15.92
N TYR A 820 5.70 26.85 16.54
CA TYR A 820 7.15 26.71 16.50
C TYR A 820 7.65 26.61 15.05
N LYS A 821 6.98 25.80 14.22
CA LYS A 821 7.33 25.67 12.80
C LYS A 821 7.22 26.99 12.05
N ALA A 822 6.15 27.76 12.28
CA ALA A 822 5.94 29.07 11.65
C ALA A 822 7.07 30.03 12.01
N LEU A 823 7.45 30.10 13.29
CA LEU A 823 8.51 30.99 13.77
C LEU A 823 9.92 30.63 13.27
N HIS A 824 10.15 29.38 12.88
CA HIS A 824 11.45 28.87 12.43
C HIS A 824 11.51 28.60 10.91
N GLY A 825 10.57 29.13 10.12
CA GLY A 825 10.57 28.96 8.66
C GLY A 825 10.29 27.53 8.18
N LEU A 826 9.70 26.68 9.02
CA LEU A 826 9.33 25.28 8.73
C LEU A 826 7.82 25.12 8.46
N SER A 827 7.19 26.19 7.98
CA SER A 827 5.75 26.32 7.74
C SER A 827 5.49 27.15 6.48
N PRO A 828 4.31 27.01 5.83
CA PRO A 828 3.91 27.86 4.72
C PRO A 828 3.87 29.34 5.08
N SER A 829 4.13 30.22 4.12
CA SER A 829 4.11 31.68 4.30
C SER A 829 2.78 32.15 4.90
N TYR A 830 1.66 31.63 4.40
CA TYR A 830 0.32 31.99 4.88
C TYR A 830 0.03 31.63 6.34
N LEU A 831 0.82 30.75 6.99
CA LEU A 831 0.75 30.51 8.43
C LEU A 831 1.80 31.32 9.19
N THR A 832 2.98 31.50 8.61
CA THR A 832 4.05 32.32 9.18
C THR A 832 3.62 33.77 9.34
N GLU A 833 2.87 34.32 8.38
CA GLU A 833 2.30 35.67 8.43
C GLU A 833 1.30 35.86 9.60
N LEU A 834 0.63 34.77 10.04
CA LEU A 834 -0.35 34.82 11.14
C LEU A 834 0.31 34.81 12.53
N VAL A 835 1.60 34.47 12.60
CA VAL A 835 2.31 34.17 13.85
C VAL A 835 3.67 34.86 13.82
N SER A 836 3.68 36.18 13.97
CA SER A 836 4.89 37.00 14.01
C SER A 836 5.25 37.43 15.44
N PHE A 837 6.56 37.58 15.71
CA PHE A 837 7.03 38.05 17.01
C PHE A 837 6.53 39.46 17.31
N TYR A 838 6.13 39.69 18.56
CA TYR A 838 5.80 41.01 19.05
C TYR A 838 7.05 41.91 19.03
N ARG A 839 6.98 42.99 18.25
CA ARG A 839 8.02 44.03 18.23
C ARG A 839 7.49 45.25 18.98
N PRO A 840 7.97 45.53 20.21
CA PRO A 840 7.55 46.73 20.93
C PRO A 840 8.08 47.99 20.23
N THR A 841 7.35 49.10 20.30
CA THR A 841 7.76 50.40 19.75
C THR A 841 8.93 51.05 20.51
N ARG A 842 9.29 50.50 21.68
CA ARG A 842 10.43 50.92 22.52
C ARG A 842 11.11 49.66 23.07
N VAL A 843 12.42 49.72 23.31
CA VAL A 843 13.18 48.63 23.93
C VAL A 843 12.64 48.40 25.36
N LEU A 844 12.05 47.23 25.61
CA LEU A 844 11.44 46.85 26.89
C LEU A 844 12.04 45.52 27.35
N ARG A 845 12.02 45.24 28.67
CA ARG A 845 12.44 43.92 29.21
C ARG A 845 11.64 42.73 28.63
N SER A 846 10.47 42.98 28.01
CA SER A 846 9.65 41.98 27.31
C SER A 846 10.15 41.63 25.91
N GLU A 847 11.13 42.35 25.37
CA GLU A 847 11.71 42.10 24.04
C GLU A 847 12.49 40.78 23.98
N SER A 848 13.20 40.42 25.06
CA SER A 848 13.91 39.14 25.19
C SER A 848 12.99 37.96 25.52
N ALA A 849 11.67 38.20 25.66
CA ALA A 849 10.72 37.18 26.08
C ALA A 849 10.10 36.40 24.90
N SER A 850 10.39 36.70 23.63
CA SER A 850 9.90 35.95 22.46
C SER A 850 8.37 35.74 22.46
N LEU A 851 7.62 36.81 22.76
CA LEU A 851 6.15 36.81 22.85
C LEU A 851 5.49 37.05 21.48
N LEU A 852 4.25 36.62 21.35
CA LEU A 852 3.39 36.87 20.19
C LEU A 852 2.29 37.89 20.54
N PRO A 853 1.89 38.77 19.60
CA PRO A 853 0.77 39.67 19.82
C PRO A 853 -0.53 38.86 19.94
N VAL A 854 -1.29 39.11 21.01
CA VAL A 854 -2.57 38.42 21.23
C VAL A 854 -3.69 39.28 20.64
N PRO A 855 -4.35 38.86 19.54
CA PRO A 855 -5.42 39.63 18.94
C PRO A 855 -6.63 39.72 19.88
N ILE A 856 -7.34 40.85 19.79
CA ILE A 856 -8.64 41.04 20.45
C ILE A 856 -9.70 40.36 19.58
N VAL A 857 -10.61 39.63 20.24
CA VAL A 857 -11.65 38.86 19.58
C VAL A 857 -13.02 39.24 20.14
N ARG A 858 -14.07 39.14 19.32
CA ARG A 858 -15.42 39.59 19.71
C ARG A 858 -16.23 38.49 20.37
N THR A 859 -16.04 37.25 19.95
CA THR A 859 -16.84 36.10 20.37
C THR A 859 -15.99 34.98 20.93
N LYS A 860 -16.52 34.29 21.95
CA LYS A 860 -15.90 33.04 22.45
C LYS A 860 -16.09 31.86 21.50
N THR A 861 -17.18 31.86 20.73
CA THR A 861 -17.56 30.74 19.86
C THR A 861 -16.72 30.64 18.59
N TYR A 862 -16.28 31.79 18.04
CA TYR A 862 -15.50 31.85 16.82
C TYR A 862 -14.13 32.48 17.09
N GLY A 863 -14.10 33.66 17.70
CA GLY A 863 -12.90 34.42 17.96
C GLY A 863 -11.77 33.64 18.65
N GLU A 864 -12.06 32.95 19.75
CA GLU A 864 -11.07 32.13 20.47
C GLU A 864 -10.53 30.93 19.66
N ARG A 865 -11.25 30.51 18.61
CA ARG A 865 -10.84 29.42 17.72
C ARG A 865 -9.98 29.87 16.55
N ARG A 866 -9.76 31.17 16.38
CA ARG A 866 -8.85 31.69 15.35
C ARG A 866 -7.43 31.18 15.61
N PHE A 867 -6.73 30.79 14.55
CA PHE A 867 -5.38 30.25 14.68
C PHE A 867 -4.41 31.27 15.31
N ASP A 868 -4.38 32.51 14.85
CA ASP A 868 -3.58 33.61 15.42
C ASP A 868 -3.82 33.83 16.93
N LYS A 869 -5.09 33.85 17.35
CA LYS A 869 -5.50 33.99 18.75
C LYS A 869 -5.03 32.82 19.61
N SER A 870 -5.36 31.61 19.19
CA SER A 870 -5.04 30.38 19.91
C SER A 870 -3.53 30.13 19.97
N ALA A 871 -2.83 30.37 18.86
CA ALA A 871 -1.38 30.33 18.75
C ALA A 871 -0.71 31.27 19.77
N ALA A 872 -1.05 32.56 19.75
CA ALA A 872 -0.44 33.55 20.63
C ALA A 872 -0.73 33.25 22.10
N THR A 873 -1.96 32.88 22.42
CA THR A 873 -2.38 32.57 23.80
C THR A 873 -1.63 31.35 24.35
N LEU A 874 -1.56 30.26 23.59
CA LEU A 874 -0.85 29.05 24.04
C LEU A 874 0.66 29.27 24.12
N TRP A 875 1.25 29.94 23.13
CA TRP A 875 2.70 30.18 23.08
C TRP A 875 3.18 31.08 24.21
N ASN A 876 2.47 32.18 24.49
CA ASN A 876 2.85 33.12 25.54
C ASN A 876 2.76 32.50 26.94
N ASN A 877 1.94 31.46 27.12
CA ASN A 877 1.85 30.67 28.34
C ASN A 877 2.98 29.63 28.50
N LEU A 878 3.90 29.50 27.53
CA LEU A 878 5.04 28.61 27.64
C LEU A 878 6.20 29.25 28.43
N PRO A 879 6.91 28.47 29.26
CA PRO A 879 8.21 28.87 29.82
C PRO A 879 9.17 29.34 28.73
N LEU A 880 10.01 30.33 29.07
CA LEU A 880 11.00 30.90 28.14
C LEU A 880 11.97 29.83 27.60
N THR A 881 12.33 28.84 28.43
CA THR A 881 13.20 27.72 28.04
C THR A 881 12.62 26.88 26.90
N LEU A 882 11.30 26.67 26.87
CA LEU A 882 10.65 25.95 25.77
C LEU A 882 10.59 26.79 24.50
N ARG A 883 10.37 28.11 24.63
CA ARG A 883 10.27 29.02 23.50
C ARG A 883 11.61 29.19 22.78
N ASN A 884 12.71 29.10 23.52
CA ASN A 884 14.08 29.22 23.01
C ASN A 884 14.71 27.86 22.64
N CYS A 885 13.93 26.81 22.40
CA CYS A 885 14.47 25.52 21.95
C CYS A 885 15.11 25.64 20.55
N ASP A 886 16.33 25.10 20.38
CA ASP A 886 17.09 25.20 19.12
C ASP A 886 16.59 24.30 17.98
N SER A 887 15.80 23.27 18.29
CA SER A 887 15.32 22.32 17.28
C SER A 887 13.90 21.84 17.52
N LEU A 888 13.19 21.54 16.42
CA LEU A 888 11.83 20.99 16.45
C LEU A 888 11.73 19.66 17.20
N SER A 889 12.76 18.82 17.12
CA SER A 889 12.80 17.53 17.83
C SER A 889 12.91 17.74 19.35
N SER A 890 13.81 18.63 19.79
CA SER A 890 13.95 19.02 21.19
C SER A 890 12.66 19.66 21.71
N PHE A 891 12.11 20.64 20.97
CA PHE A 891 10.86 21.30 21.30
C PHE A 891 9.71 20.32 21.49
N ARG A 892 9.49 19.39 20.55
CA ARG A 892 8.43 18.36 20.68
C ARG A 892 8.60 17.50 21.92
N LYS A 893 9.82 17.08 22.24
CA LYS A 893 10.10 16.24 23.41
C LYS A 893 9.80 17.01 24.70
N GLN A 894 10.36 18.21 24.84
CA GLN A 894 10.20 19.01 26.04
C GLN A 894 8.76 19.53 26.21
N LEU A 895 8.10 19.93 25.12
CA LEU A 895 6.70 20.34 25.13
C LEU A 895 5.79 19.19 25.58
N LYS A 896 6.02 17.97 25.10
CA LYS A 896 5.26 16.80 25.56
C LYS A 896 5.43 16.61 27.06
N ILE A 897 6.65 16.73 27.59
CA ILE A 897 6.93 16.62 29.03
C ILE A 897 6.20 17.71 29.80
N TYR A 898 6.26 18.96 29.35
CA TYR A 898 5.60 20.11 29.98
C TYR A 898 4.07 19.91 30.06
N LEU A 899 3.44 19.57 28.94
CA LEU A 899 2.00 19.32 28.89
C LEU A 899 1.61 18.07 29.69
N PHE A 900 2.48 17.06 29.76
CA PHE A 900 2.24 15.87 30.57
C PHE A 900 2.26 16.18 32.06
N LYS A 901 3.21 17.02 32.51
CA LYS A 901 3.22 17.54 33.89
C LYS A 901 1.92 18.28 34.17
N LYS A 902 1.59 19.31 33.38
CA LYS A 902 0.34 20.09 33.53
C LYS A 902 -0.95 19.25 33.56
N ALA A 903 -0.95 18.08 32.91
CA ALA A 903 -2.11 17.20 32.86
C ALA A 903 -2.28 16.29 34.10
N TYR A 904 -1.19 15.91 34.77
CA TYR A 904 -1.20 14.82 35.76
C TYR A 904 -0.43 15.12 37.06
N LEU A 905 0.32 16.22 37.12
CA LEU A 905 1.16 16.65 38.24
C LEU A 905 0.85 18.13 38.55
#